data_AF-F8PIF3-F1
#
_entry.id   AF-F8PIF3-F1
#
_cell.length_a   1.000
_cell.length_b   1.000
_cell.length_c   1.000
_cell.angle_alpha   90.00
_cell.angle_beta   90.00
_cell.angle_gamma   90.00
#
_symmetry.space_group_name_H-M   'P 1'
#
loop_
_entity.id
_entity.type
_entity.pdbx_description
1 polymer ?
#
loop_
_entity_poly.entity_id
_entity_poly.type
_entity_poly.pdbx_seq_one_letter_code
_entity_poly.pdbx_strand_id
1 'polypeptide(L)'
;MSGAASALDPVALARGASTESLVSTQSSHYSGLDDISDLMCQVPEEAYYYSTNDSKTSNGDSDLVFTSSPQSNPPSILGKRRAEDPRDSDWSLPSSSSRSRRTDESFESSAESAANPNVPFIIAHSPQLQKCFDARQISYGVQWLIARSITMGALTYDNINVPDLDKLKGSNEQACPMTQQIIRQTMHKLMNTDMKGYFVRETAAKSPWKELDREQSYYECQKRHEGWYPGKVQFTAKLKAVNDKKANAEYRIVLNWPELGPSSRFTRQFASKNFIRVRIDKSIINTKDNRLLEFFSKRFVLSGLVFRAFFAKDMNVFLVATDETAPGLVTSLPKHAIPYPVSFSEFLDWHNPIMLNAKQSMAKWASRFALGLSNSVPGILLEESKINKIEDEVSERPEASDLTDGCGFINRIALKTLRRQFLWDSFPTAIQCRIAGAKGLLLLHPGDLENDSDDPAVWLRPSQIKIKYSPDAPAPAGRLTIDVLRSSHMSSPSRLAAETIINLAENGVPHEVFVNLMKSGVDSIVDGLMDWDGPDAMFRLWFSVARSGGVVSARMAREVGGEARARGYGVKDVEDTDDDDSDEAPVSAAWWGDEVSGCPSSLEETVMVLLDAGFTPGDCPILADKLKHIIDTSVDNYVQRYRVDVPMSCIAFMVPDPTGTLGPGEIHIKSSHPKFLCEDGTETDIVLGDVLLTRHPCKLPTDVQKVRAVEKAELRHFKDVIVCPVKGTNRRFADLLAGGDYDGDKAIAIWQKEIVSPFKNADLKYSHPPADLPAQFSKNNVIVSDFLRCYPSSSSSYFPELQKFLLGAIRDTSSVGKYSNFHDNAIYTKGYDHPETIRLAYMFCSILDGSKTGLTVLPHVVQRDTTNHQKRSPAWKETSADRTHWESGMSNELNLPRPRVMPPFIMDVVFSQSKQYCAQKRSVIERMFKDRSNSVIDHALVKPWKEALDRAKRFQLKNDVMGSCIDEELDAIIHHVEEMHRIHKDKIGAGPGFTDKRIEHRQDILRSIAQDFAAKPDVSKMCFFSEDEVARLKASYAYLYDHKQSSRGWGQFPWDVAMRELGAIKAKFLGPSKTVQSSFYDRFVLKQSHLKRS
;
A
#
# COMPACT_ATOMS: atom_id res chain seq x y z
N MET A 1 -24.72 -35.50 -48.50
CA MET A 1 -25.48 -36.68 -48.99
C MET A 1 -25.74 -37.62 -47.82
N SER A 2 -26.82 -38.41 -47.84
CA SER A 2 -27.09 -39.62 -47.02
C SER A 2 -26.62 -39.67 -45.54
N GLY A 3 -27.47 -39.72 -44.51
CA GLY A 3 -28.95 -39.69 -44.42
C GLY A 3 -29.56 -40.87 -43.64
N ALA A 4 -30.75 -40.66 -43.04
CA ALA A 4 -31.59 -41.64 -42.30
C ALA A 4 -31.00 -42.14 -40.94
N ALA A 5 -31.76 -42.56 -39.91
CA ALA A 5 -33.20 -42.52 -39.54
C ALA A 5 -33.35 -43.10 -38.09
N SER A 6 -34.44 -42.95 -37.31
CA SER A 6 -35.59 -42.03 -37.28
C SER A 6 -36.49 -42.28 -36.05
N ALA A 7 -37.09 -41.22 -35.47
CA ALA A 7 -38.35 -41.25 -34.69
C ALA A 7 -38.35 -42.03 -33.33
N LEU A 8 -39.31 -41.86 -32.40
CA LEU A 8 -40.66 -41.26 -32.42
C LEU A 8 -40.95 -40.29 -31.24
N ASP A 9 -41.82 -39.33 -31.51
CA ASP A 9 -42.59 -38.45 -30.59
C ASP A 9 -43.98 -39.13 -30.29
N PRO A 10 -45.06 -38.53 -29.69
CA PRO A 10 -45.30 -37.13 -29.26
C PRO A 10 -46.03 -36.86 -27.90
N VAL A 11 -45.82 -35.64 -27.36
CA VAL A 11 -46.80 -34.65 -26.84
C VAL A 11 -48.10 -35.08 -26.09
N ALA A 12 -48.38 -34.53 -24.88
CA ALA A 12 -49.65 -33.82 -24.54
C ALA A 12 -49.79 -33.22 -23.10
N LEU A 13 -49.94 -31.88 -23.03
CA LEU A 13 -50.94 -31.08 -22.28
C LEU A 13 -51.37 -31.36 -20.79
N ALA A 14 -50.91 -30.44 -19.91
CA ALA A 14 -51.71 -29.37 -19.26
C ALA A 14 -52.60 -29.56 -18.00
N ARG A 15 -52.52 -28.52 -17.12
CA ARG A 15 -53.51 -27.94 -16.18
C ARG A 15 -53.99 -28.74 -14.94
N GLY A 16 -54.03 -28.05 -13.80
CA GLY A 16 -54.84 -28.41 -12.63
C GLY A 16 -54.38 -27.68 -11.37
N ALA A 17 -55.29 -27.05 -10.63
CA ALA A 17 -55.01 -26.41 -9.34
C ALA A 17 -56.09 -26.76 -8.32
N SER A 18 -55.75 -26.77 -7.03
CA SER A 18 -56.70 -26.81 -5.92
C SER A 18 -56.13 -26.08 -4.70
N THR A 19 -57.02 -25.50 -3.90
CA THR A 19 -56.73 -24.62 -2.76
C THR A 19 -57.06 -25.31 -1.42
N GLU A 20 -56.97 -24.53 -0.33
CA GLU A 20 -57.48 -24.81 1.03
C GLU A 20 -56.62 -25.69 1.97
N SER A 21 -56.80 -25.62 3.31
CA SER A 21 -56.67 -24.47 4.25
C SER A 21 -56.71 -24.97 5.72
N LEU A 22 -56.55 -24.05 6.70
CA LEU A 22 -56.74 -24.22 8.17
C LEU A 22 -55.63 -25.04 8.89
N VAL A 23 -54.93 -24.64 9.97
CA VAL A 23 -55.09 -23.71 11.13
C VAL A 23 -55.42 -24.44 12.45
N SER A 24 -54.42 -24.54 13.35
CA SER A 24 -54.50 -24.59 14.83
C SER A 24 -53.06 -24.81 15.38
N THR A 25 -52.33 -23.83 15.92
CA THR A 25 -52.32 -23.21 17.29
C THR A 25 -51.65 -24.01 18.42
N GLN A 26 -51.06 -23.25 19.37
CA GLN A 26 -50.38 -23.63 20.63
C GLN A 26 -48.98 -24.28 20.52
N SER A 27 -48.11 -24.24 21.56
CA SER A 27 -47.76 -23.21 22.58
C SER A 27 -46.82 -23.86 23.62
N SER A 28 -45.57 -23.42 23.72
CA SER A 28 -44.75 -23.69 24.93
C SER A 28 -43.59 -22.70 25.05
N HIS A 29 -43.36 -22.19 26.27
CA HIS A 29 -42.12 -21.51 26.63
C HIS A 29 -40.95 -22.49 26.64
N TYR A 30 -39.73 -21.98 26.41
CA TYR A 30 -38.57 -22.52 27.11
C TYR A 30 -37.66 -21.40 27.60
N SER A 31 -37.10 -21.62 28.78
CA SER A 31 -36.22 -20.71 29.52
C SER A 31 -35.00 -21.48 30.00
N GLY A 32 -33.86 -20.79 30.14
CA GLY A 32 -32.65 -21.37 30.71
C GLY A 32 -31.45 -21.22 29.79
N LEU A 33 -30.43 -20.55 30.32
CA LEU A 33 -29.03 -20.79 29.94
C LEU A 33 -28.56 -22.02 30.71
N ASP A 34 -27.56 -22.74 30.19
CA ASP A 34 -26.25 -22.88 30.83
C ASP A 34 -25.33 -23.80 29.99
N ASP A 35 -24.09 -24.00 30.45
CA ASP A 35 -22.90 -24.53 29.75
C ASP A 35 -23.07 -25.56 28.61
N ILE A 36 -22.33 -25.32 27.53
CA ILE A 36 -21.80 -26.38 26.64
C ILE A 36 -20.29 -26.15 26.43
N SER A 37 -19.52 -26.29 27.49
CA SER A 37 -18.07 -26.53 27.42
C SER A 37 -17.78 -28.04 27.52
N ASP A 38 -18.21 -28.82 26.53
CA ASP A 38 -17.68 -30.17 26.27
C ASP A 38 -18.31 -30.80 25.00
N LEU A 39 -17.58 -30.78 23.86
CA LEU A 39 -17.59 -31.87 22.85
C LEU A 39 -16.45 -31.75 21.81
N MET A 40 -15.20 -31.75 22.26
CA MET A 40 -14.01 -31.80 21.39
C MET A 40 -13.07 -32.95 21.79
N CYS A 41 -13.36 -34.17 21.32
CA CYS A 41 -12.34 -35.19 21.00
C CYS A 41 -12.98 -36.51 20.53
N GLN A 42 -12.51 -37.05 19.40
CA GLN A 42 -12.17 -38.48 19.22
C GLN A 42 -11.59 -38.74 17.82
N VAL A 43 -10.26 -38.88 17.76
CA VAL A 43 -9.54 -39.65 16.73
C VAL A 43 -8.48 -40.46 17.51
N PRO A 44 -8.26 -41.76 17.24
CA PRO A 44 -7.50 -42.62 18.16
C PRO A 44 -5.98 -42.36 18.20
N GLU A 45 -5.38 -42.73 19.32
CA GLU A 45 -3.93 -42.88 19.47
C GLU A 45 -3.44 -44.21 18.84
N GLU A 46 -2.22 -44.22 18.30
CA GLU A 46 -1.09 -45.05 18.78
C GLU A 46 0.03 -45.11 17.71
N ALA A 47 1.21 -44.51 18.00
CA ALA A 47 2.52 -44.84 17.38
C ALA A 47 3.69 -44.02 17.98
N TYR A 48 3.81 -43.90 19.31
CA TYR A 48 5.09 -43.55 19.94
C TYR A 48 5.92 -44.83 20.15
N TYR A 49 7.25 -44.76 20.06
CA TYR A 49 8.13 -45.32 21.10
C TYR A 49 9.59 -44.80 20.99
N TYR A 50 10.01 -44.03 22.00
CA TYR A 50 11.36 -43.90 22.60
C TYR A 50 12.64 -44.06 21.74
N SER A 51 13.58 -43.11 21.88
CA SER A 51 14.61 -43.23 22.94
C SER A 51 15.49 -41.99 23.09
N THR A 52 15.67 -41.54 24.34
CA THR A 52 16.76 -40.64 24.77
C THR A 52 17.68 -41.41 25.72
N ASN A 53 18.98 -41.12 25.71
CA ASN A 53 19.90 -41.63 26.73
C ASN A 53 20.99 -40.59 27.04
N ASP A 54 20.91 -40.00 28.23
CA ASP A 54 22.00 -39.25 28.86
C ASP A 54 23.03 -40.21 29.44
N SER A 55 24.30 -39.79 29.52
CA SER A 55 25.24 -40.33 30.50
C SER A 55 26.18 -39.23 31.02
N LYS A 56 26.71 -39.42 32.24
CA LYS A 56 27.24 -38.34 33.09
C LYS A 56 28.74 -38.44 33.36
N THR A 57 29.31 -37.29 33.71
CA THR A 57 30.46 -37.06 34.63
C THR A 57 31.82 -37.69 34.34
N SER A 58 32.87 -36.85 34.36
CA SER A 58 33.95 -36.95 35.36
C SER A 58 34.87 -35.71 35.31
N ASN A 59 35.73 -35.54 36.31
CA ASN A 59 36.59 -34.37 36.51
C ASN A 59 37.97 -34.53 35.82
N GLY A 60 38.64 -33.40 35.57
CA GLY A 60 40.08 -33.30 35.26
C GLY A 60 40.57 -31.90 35.61
N ASP A 61 41.77 -31.78 36.17
CA ASP A 61 42.24 -30.60 36.91
C ASP A 61 43.66 -30.16 36.49
N SER A 62 44.13 -29.03 37.03
CA SER A 62 45.53 -28.56 37.16
C SER A 62 46.27 -27.88 35.98
N ASP A 63 46.67 -26.63 36.27
CA ASP A 63 48.04 -26.03 36.21
C ASP A 63 48.66 -25.27 34.99
N LEU A 64 48.80 -23.93 35.21
CA LEU A 64 50.03 -23.07 35.10
C LEU A 64 50.66 -22.84 33.67
N VAL A 65 51.56 -21.88 33.31
CA VAL A 65 52.28 -20.69 33.88
C VAL A 65 52.84 -19.84 32.67
N PHE A 66 53.16 -18.52 32.64
CA PHE A 66 53.37 -17.46 33.66
C PHE A 66 53.28 -15.99 33.09
N THR A 67 54.09 -15.08 33.66
CA THR A 67 54.47 -13.64 33.46
C THR A 67 55.06 -13.18 32.10
N SER A 68 55.33 -11.89 31.79
CA SER A 68 55.45 -10.61 32.57
C SER A 68 55.34 -9.32 31.71
N SER A 69 54.99 -8.20 32.35
CA SER A 69 55.22 -6.80 31.88
C SER A 69 56.62 -6.28 32.29
N PRO A 70 57.08 -5.10 31.79
CA PRO A 70 56.99 -3.88 32.62
C PRO A 70 56.77 -2.55 31.85
N GLN A 71 56.70 -1.43 32.60
CA GLN A 71 56.46 -0.06 32.12
C GLN A 71 57.76 0.75 31.93
N SER A 72 57.71 1.87 31.18
CA SER A 72 58.43 3.12 31.52
C SER A 72 58.02 4.31 30.62
N ASN A 73 58.30 5.53 31.08
CA ASN A 73 57.94 6.84 30.48
C ASN A 73 58.85 7.93 31.12
N PRO A 74 58.97 9.19 30.60
CA PRO A 74 58.64 9.71 29.28
C PRO A 74 59.93 9.87 28.42
N PRO A 75 60.67 11.00 28.26
CA PRO A 75 60.48 12.42 28.65
C PRO A 75 60.07 13.32 27.44
N SER A 76 60.39 14.62 27.47
CA SER A 76 60.30 15.59 26.34
C SER A 76 61.47 16.58 26.39
N ILE A 77 61.76 17.34 25.30
CA ILE A 77 62.20 18.78 25.31
C ILE A 77 62.63 19.33 23.93
N LEU A 78 62.16 20.56 23.63
CA LEU A 78 62.62 21.64 22.72
C LEU A 78 63.26 21.39 21.32
N GLY A 79 62.75 22.17 20.35
CA GLY A 79 63.45 22.60 19.13
C GLY A 79 62.82 23.84 18.48
N LYS A 80 63.29 25.06 18.80
CA LYS A 80 62.83 26.34 18.22
C LYS A 80 63.98 27.09 17.52
N ARG A 81 63.68 27.78 16.40
CA ARG A 81 64.30 29.01 15.81
C ARG A 81 63.84 29.12 14.32
N ARG A 82 63.71 30.28 13.66
CA ARG A 82 63.97 31.69 14.04
C ARG A 82 63.21 32.67 13.12
N ALA A 83 62.74 33.79 13.68
CA ALA A 83 62.65 35.15 13.07
C ALA A 83 61.76 35.34 11.80
N GLU A 84 61.40 36.55 11.36
CA GLU A 84 61.75 37.93 11.77
C GLU A 84 60.52 38.80 12.11
N ASP A 85 60.76 39.93 12.76
CA ASP A 85 59.85 41.02 13.16
C ASP A 85 60.68 42.32 13.08
N PRO A 86 60.14 43.50 12.70
CA PRO A 86 59.90 44.50 13.75
C PRO A 86 58.85 45.62 13.50
N ARG A 87 58.26 46.10 14.62
CA ARG A 87 57.95 47.53 14.96
C ARG A 87 56.77 48.26 14.26
N ASP A 88 56.06 49.20 14.91
CA ASP A 88 55.80 49.45 16.36
C ASP A 88 54.69 50.53 16.56
N SER A 89 54.28 50.76 17.82
CA SER A 89 53.61 51.97 18.36
C SER A 89 52.13 52.27 17.96
N ASP A 90 51.26 52.88 18.79
CA ASP A 90 51.44 53.26 20.21
C ASP A 90 50.15 53.43 21.06
N TRP A 91 50.36 53.35 22.38
CA TRP A 91 49.62 53.87 23.56
C TRP A 91 48.08 54.11 23.66
N SER A 92 47.55 53.50 24.75
CA SER A 92 46.78 54.13 25.87
C SER A 92 45.25 54.05 25.97
N LEU A 93 44.80 54.01 27.24
CA LEU A 93 43.41 53.96 27.76
C LEU A 93 42.99 55.34 28.30
N PRO A 94 41.67 55.63 28.49
CA PRO A 94 41.13 55.48 29.85
C PRO A 94 39.65 55.01 29.97
N SER A 95 39.28 54.65 31.21
CA SER A 95 37.96 54.24 31.75
C SER A 95 36.75 55.15 31.39
N SER A 96 35.48 54.71 31.45
CA SER A 96 34.82 54.24 32.68
C SER A 96 33.32 53.87 32.53
N SER A 97 32.81 53.00 33.44
CA SER A 97 31.38 52.78 33.79
C SER A 97 30.42 52.18 32.74
N SER A 98 29.33 51.45 33.07
CA SER A 98 29.02 50.60 34.24
C SER A 98 27.83 49.64 33.96
N ARG A 99 27.63 48.64 34.84
CA ARG A 99 26.40 47.81 35.05
C ARG A 99 25.94 46.82 33.95
N SER A 100 26.50 45.61 34.04
CA SER A 100 25.78 44.33 34.26
C SER A 100 24.56 43.97 33.38
N ARG A 101 24.74 42.94 32.54
CA ARG A 101 23.75 41.87 32.29
C ARG A 101 24.44 40.50 32.36
N ARG A 102 23.64 39.43 32.52
CA ARG A 102 24.12 38.06 32.77
C ARG A 102 24.67 37.40 31.51
N THR A 103 25.56 36.44 31.71
CA THR A 103 26.11 35.54 30.69
C THR A 103 25.16 34.38 30.40
N ASP A 104 24.67 34.29 29.17
CA ASP A 104 24.10 33.06 28.60
C ASP A 104 25.14 32.48 27.64
N GLU A 105 25.79 31.38 28.00
CA GLU A 105 26.68 30.61 27.11
C GLU A 105 25.97 29.34 26.63
N SER A 106 25.48 29.34 25.38
CA SER A 106 25.12 28.10 24.68
C SER A 106 25.13 28.28 23.16
N PHE A 107 25.51 27.21 22.44
CA PHE A 107 25.41 27.05 20.98
C PHE A 107 26.20 28.01 20.06
N GLU A 108 27.54 27.93 20.11
CA GLU A 108 28.38 28.15 18.92
C GLU A 108 29.31 26.95 18.67
N SER A 109 29.05 26.15 17.62
CA SER A 109 29.99 25.16 17.03
C SER A 109 29.39 24.41 15.81
N SER A 110 28.85 25.14 14.83
CA SER A 110 28.09 24.56 13.70
C SER A 110 28.46 25.11 12.32
N ALA A 111 29.75 25.29 12.04
CA ALA A 111 30.26 25.65 10.71
C ALA A 111 31.11 24.52 10.07
N GLU A 112 32.16 24.06 10.75
CA GLU A 112 33.17 23.17 10.15
C GLU A 112 32.82 21.67 10.27
N SER A 113 31.98 21.28 11.22
CA SER A 113 31.63 19.87 11.49
C SER A 113 30.78 19.21 10.40
N ALA A 114 30.09 19.99 9.57
CA ALA A 114 29.12 19.49 8.59
C ALA A 114 29.76 18.62 7.48
N ALA A 115 31.03 18.86 7.14
CA ALA A 115 31.69 18.30 5.96
C ALA A 115 32.40 16.96 6.18
N ASN A 116 32.64 16.52 7.43
CA ASN A 116 33.40 15.30 7.71
C ASN A 116 32.49 14.07 7.85
N PRO A 117 32.55 13.06 6.95
CA PRO A 117 31.68 11.88 7.01
C PRO A 117 31.98 10.94 8.19
N ASN A 118 33.10 11.13 8.89
CA ASN A 118 33.42 10.36 10.10
C ASN A 118 32.64 10.84 11.33
N VAL A 119 32.09 12.07 11.31
CA VAL A 119 31.29 12.61 12.41
C VAL A 119 29.87 12.01 12.34
N PRO A 120 29.40 11.32 13.39
CA PRO A 120 28.05 10.75 13.41
C PRO A 120 26.98 11.83 13.49
N PHE A 121 25.90 11.67 12.73
CA PHE A 121 24.70 12.48 12.83
C PHE A 121 23.80 11.95 13.95
N ILE A 122 23.46 12.78 14.95
CA ILE A 122 22.54 12.39 16.02
C ILE A 122 21.11 12.65 15.54
N ILE A 123 20.30 11.60 15.42
CA ILE A 123 18.85 11.74 15.20
C ILE A 123 18.20 12.13 16.53
N ALA A 124 18.40 11.30 17.56
CA ALA A 124 18.05 11.60 18.95
C ALA A 124 18.80 10.62 19.87
N HIS A 125 19.75 11.12 20.66
CA HIS A 125 20.49 10.32 21.63
C HIS A 125 21.01 11.15 22.81
N SER A 126 21.10 10.55 23.99
CA SER A 126 21.77 11.10 25.17
C SER A 126 22.53 9.98 25.91
N PRO A 127 23.86 10.01 26.00
CA PRO A 127 24.65 8.97 26.67
C PRO A 127 24.33 8.83 28.17
N GLN A 128 23.92 9.92 28.82
CA GLN A 128 23.51 9.95 30.22
C GLN A 128 22.13 9.28 30.38
N LEU A 129 21.15 9.69 29.57
CA LEU A 129 19.79 9.15 29.70
C LEU A 129 19.69 7.69 29.24
N GLN A 130 20.51 7.27 28.27
CA GLN A 130 20.57 5.86 27.84
C GLN A 130 20.96 4.94 29.01
N LYS A 131 21.92 5.34 29.86
CA LYS A 131 22.26 4.62 31.09
C LYS A 131 21.08 4.55 32.06
N CYS A 132 20.26 5.59 32.14
CA CYS A 132 19.03 5.58 32.95
C CYS A 132 17.95 4.66 32.37
N PHE A 133 17.82 4.56 31.04
CA PHE A 133 16.94 3.61 30.35
C PHE A 133 17.36 2.16 30.59
N ASP A 134 18.64 1.84 30.37
CA ASP A 134 19.19 0.50 30.54
C ASP A 134 19.23 0.05 32.01
N ALA A 135 19.44 0.97 32.96
CA ALA A 135 19.30 0.68 34.39
C ALA A 135 17.86 0.33 34.79
N ARG A 136 16.86 0.90 34.10
CA ARG A 136 15.43 0.71 34.39
C ARG A 136 14.74 -0.34 33.51
N GLN A 137 15.42 -0.91 32.53
CA GLN A 137 14.86 -1.81 31.51
C GLN A 137 13.69 -1.17 30.72
N ILE A 138 13.85 0.09 30.31
CA ILE A 138 12.84 0.82 29.52
C ILE A 138 12.77 0.22 28.11
N SER A 139 11.57 -0.16 27.67
CA SER A 139 11.34 -0.83 26.38
C SER A 139 11.59 0.09 25.17
N TYR A 140 11.92 -0.49 24.01
CA TYR A 140 12.36 0.29 22.84
C TYR A 140 11.29 1.25 22.31
N GLY A 141 10.01 0.86 22.36
CA GLY A 141 8.90 1.73 21.96
C GLY A 141 8.82 3.00 22.79
N VAL A 142 9.04 2.92 24.11
CA VAL A 142 9.12 4.09 25.00
C VAL A 142 10.28 5.00 24.58
N GLN A 143 11.46 4.42 24.33
CA GLN A 143 12.63 5.18 23.89
C GLN A 143 12.40 5.84 22.51
N TRP A 144 11.71 5.16 21.58
CA TRP A 144 11.29 5.75 20.30
C TRP A 144 10.30 6.90 20.49
N LEU A 145 9.31 6.79 21.38
CA LEU A 145 8.32 7.86 21.62
C LEU A 145 8.96 9.11 22.25
N ILE A 146 9.95 8.92 23.13
CA ILE A 146 10.77 10.02 23.66
C ILE A 146 11.60 10.65 22.54
N ALA A 147 12.38 9.85 21.79
CA ALA A 147 13.19 10.30 20.66
C ALA A 147 12.38 11.05 19.60
N ARG A 148 11.17 10.55 19.27
CA ARG A 148 10.23 11.16 18.33
C ARG A 148 9.84 12.56 18.78
N SER A 149 9.42 12.72 20.04
CA SER A 149 9.08 14.02 20.64
C SER A 149 10.26 15.00 20.60
N ILE A 150 11.49 14.51 20.76
CA ILE A 150 12.71 15.32 20.63
C ILE A 150 12.94 15.75 19.17
N THR A 151 12.85 14.85 18.18
CA THR A 151 12.98 15.24 16.75
C THR A 151 11.88 16.20 16.26
N MET A 152 10.72 16.22 16.94
CA MET A 152 9.65 17.19 16.69
C MET A 152 9.90 18.56 17.34
N GLY A 153 10.87 18.69 18.24
CA GLY A 153 11.08 19.90 19.05
C GLY A 153 10.10 20.07 20.21
N ALA A 154 9.38 19.00 20.58
CA ALA A 154 8.42 19.00 21.69
C ALA A 154 9.10 18.77 23.05
N LEU A 155 10.21 18.04 23.08
CA LEU A 155 11.03 17.81 24.27
C LEU A 155 12.51 18.07 23.98
N THR A 156 13.27 18.38 25.01
CA THR A 156 14.73 18.27 25.05
C THR A 156 15.12 17.14 26.01
N TYR A 157 16.34 16.62 25.93
CA TYR A 157 16.80 15.60 26.88
C TYR A 157 16.88 16.12 28.32
N ASP A 158 17.21 17.39 28.49
CA ASP A 158 17.37 18.05 29.80
C ASP A 158 16.03 18.26 30.52
N ASN A 159 14.92 18.34 29.76
CA ASN A 159 13.56 18.48 30.30
C ASN A 159 12.93 17.13 30.71
N ILE A 160 13.66 16.01 30.64
CA ILE A 160 13.14 14.69 31.01
C ILE A 160 13.37 14.42 32.50
N ASN A 161 12.29 14.48 33.27
CA ASN A 161 12.29 14.18 34.70
C ASN A 161 12.60 12.68 34.95
N VAL A 162 13.85 12.36 35.29
CA VAL A 162 14.35 10.98 35.40
C VAL A 162 13.51 10.06 36.33
N PRO A 163 12.93 10.53 37.47
CA PRO A 163 12.01 9.72 38.28
C PRO A 163 10.72 9.28 37.55
N ASP A 164 10.23 10.03 36.55
CA ASP A 164 9.03 9.61 35.80
C ASP A 164 9.31 8.39 34.90
N LEU A 165 10.57 8.10 34.59
CA LEU A 165 10.96 6.86 33.89
C LEU A 165 10.64 5.61 34.72
N ASP A 166 10.56 5.71 36.05
CA ASP A 166 10.16 4.57 36.89
C ASP A 166 8.69 4.17 36.70
N LYS A 167 7.85 5.07 36.15
CA LYS A 167 6.47 4.81 35.74
C LYS A 167 6.36 4.16 34.34
N LEU A 168 7.45 4.17 33.56
CA LEU A 168 7.48 3.73 32.16
C LEU A 168 8.22 2.39 31.96
N LYS A 169 8.22 1.56 33.00
CA LYS A 169 8.74 0.18 32.98
C LYS A 169 7.65 -0.79 32.52
N GLY A 170 8.07 -1.92 31.96
CA GLY A 170 7.19 -2.99 31.49
C GLY A 170 7.25 -3.18 29.99
N SER A 171 6.29 -3.93 29.46
CA SER A 171 6.22 -4.23 28.03
C SER A 171 5.95 -2.97 27.19
N ASN A 172 6.19 -3.02 25.88
CA ASN A 172 5.84 -1.93 24.98
C ASN A 172 4.31 -1.68 25.01
N GLU A 173 3.50 -2.73 25.00
CA GLU A 173 2.02 -2.66 25.07
C GLU A 173 1.53 -1.94 26.33
N GLN A 174 2.22 -2.10 27.46
CA GLN A 174 1.89 -1.46 28.74
C GLN A 174 2.44 -0.03 28.85
N ALA A 175 3.73 0.18 28.55
CA ALA A 175 4.44 1.42 28.87
C ALA A 175 4.33 2.50 27.77
N CYS A 176 4.13 2.12 26.50
CA CYS A 176 4.01 3.11 25.42
C CYS A 176 2.77 4.01 25.54
N PRO A 177 1.57 3.51 25.91
CA PRO A 177 0.42 4.37 26.20
C PRO A 177 0.67 5.36 27.34
N MET A 178 1.26 4.90 28.46
CA MET A 178 1.62 5.75 29.60
C MET A 178 2.64 6.83 29.21
N THR A 179 3.61 6.49 28.36
CA THR A 179 4.60 7.43 27.82
C THR A 179 3.92 8.57 27.08
N GLN A 180 2.90 8.29 26.25
CA GLN A 180 2.13 9.33 25.57
C GLN A 180 1.36 10.22 26.57
N GLN A 181 0.79 9.64 27.62
CA GLN A 181 0.07 10.39 28.64
C GLN A 181 0.97 11.36 29.40
N ILE A 182 2.14 10.88 29.87
CA ILE A 182 3.13 11.73 30.56
C ILE A 182 3.62 12.86 29.63
N ILE A 183 4.02 12.54 28.39
CA ILE A 183 4.49 13.55 27.43
C ILE A 183 3.38 14.59 27.15
N ARG A 184 2.11 14.18 26.99
CA ARG A 184 0.98 15.11 26.85
C ARG A 184 0.75 15.98 28.08
N GLN A 185 0.93 15.44 29.29
CA GLN A 185 0.82 16.21 30.54
C GLN A 185 1.91 17.28 30.65
N THR A 186 3.17 16.95 30.30
CA THR A 186 4.29 17.91 30.24
C THR A 186 4.07 19.00 29.18
N MET A 187 3.31 18.72 28.11
CA MET A 187 2.99 19.68 27.04
C MET A 187 1.89 20.72 27.39
N HIS A 188 1.25 20.60 28.55
CA HIS A 188 0.14 21.44 29.06
C HIS A 188 -1.21 21.37 28.30
N LYS A 189 -2.30 21.27 29.10
CA LYS A 189 -3.68 21.69 28.77
C LYS A 189 -4.25 21.31 27.38
N LEU A 190 -4.25 20.02 27.04
CA LEU A 190 -5.16 19.48 26.01
C LEU A 190 -6.04 18.36 26.57
N MET A 191 -7.29 18.35 26.09
CA MET A 191 -8.48 17.75 26.70
C MET A 191 -8.30 16.31 27.21
N ASN A 192 -8.76 16.08 28.45
CA ASN A 192 -8.96 14.76 29.03
C ASN A 192 -10.39 14.30 28.68
N THR A 193 -10.54 13.31 27.81
CA THR A 193 -11.77 12.52 27.66
C THR A 193 -11.46 11.08 28.03
N ASP A 194 -12.11 10.58 29.08
CA ASP A 194 -11.87 9.22 29.58
C ASP A 194 -12.55 8.19 28.68
N MET A 195 -11.74 7.51 27.86
CA MET A 195 -12.21 6.62 26.80
C MET A 195 -12.59 5.23 27.33
N LYS A 196 -13.86 5.02 27.66
CA LYS A 196 -14.42 3.69 27.89
C LYS A 196 -15.02 3.12 26.59
N GLY A 197 -14.45 2.02 26.11
CA GLY A 197 -15.05 1.13 25.10
C GLY A 197 -14.80 1.45 23.63
N TYR A 198 -14.85 2.72 23.22
CA TYR A 198 -14.78 3.11 21.80
C TYR A 198 -13.37 3.08 21.20
N PHE A 199 -13.30 2.73 19.92
CA PHE A 199 -12.10 2.59 19.08
C PHE A 199 -11.09 1.54 19.57
N VAL A 200 -11.52 0.60 20.42
CA VAL A 200 -10.63 -0.43 20.99
C VAL A 200 -10.16 -1.40 19.90
N ARG A 201 -11.04 -1.82 18.98
CA ARG A 201 -10.69 -2.69 17.84
C ARG A 201 -9.73 -1.97 16.89
N GLU A 202 -10.05 -0.72 16.55
CA GLU A 202 -9.21 0.13 15.71
C GLU A 202 -7.81 0.35 16.31
N THR A 203 -7.75 0.69 17.60
CA THR A 203 -6.48 0.96 18.30
C THR A 203 -5.66 -0.32 18.43
N ALA A 204 -6.27 -1.46 18.77
CA ALA A 204 -5.59 -2.74 18.84
C ALA A 204 -5.08 -3.23 17.47
N ALA A 205 -5.85 -3.04 16.40
CA ALA A 205 -5.46 -3.42 15.04
C ALA A 205 -4.33 -2.55 14.45
N LYS A 206 -4.09 -1.36 15.01
CA LYS A 206 -3.01 -0.44 14.60
C LYS A 206 -1.80 -0.47 15.53
N SER A 207 -1.98 -0.86 16.80
CA SER A 207 -0.96 -0.79 17.85
C SER A 207 0.25 -1.67 17.51
N PRO A 208 1.43 -1.10 17.22
CA PRO A 208 2.63 -1.88 16.92
C PRO A 208 3.19 -2.57 18.17
N TRP A 209 2.79 -2.13 19.36
CA TRP A 209 3.48 -2.45 20.61
C TRP A 209 3.36 -3.92 21.03
N LYS A 210 2.16 -4.52 20.87
CA LYS A 210 1.93 -5.94 21.16
C LYS A 210 2.74 -6.85 20.24
N GLU A 211 2.86 -6.45 18.97
CA GLU A 211 3.63 -7.18 17.97
C GLU A 211 5.14 -6.99 18.16
N LEU A 212 5.56 -5.81 18.60
CA LEU A 212 6.95 -5.52 19.00
C LEU A 212 7.37 -6.32 20.25
N ASP A 213 6.47 -6.48 21.23
CA ASP A 213 6.67 -7.33 22.41
C ASP A 213 6.79 -8.82 22.03
N ARG A 214 5.92 -9.31 21.12
CA ARG A 214 6.01 -10.67 20.56
C ARG A 214 7.31 -10.88 19.78
N GLU A 215 7.69 -9.92 18.94
CA GLU A 215 8.92 -9.97 18.19
C GLU A 215 10.15 -9.99 19.11
N GLN A 216 10.18 -9.14 20.14
CA GLN A 216 11.26 -9.13 21.13
C GLN A 216 11.34 -10.48 21.86
N SER A 217 10.21 -11.01 22.36
CA SER A 217 10.15 -12.31 23.03
C SER A 217 10.55 -13.49 22.11
N TYR A 218 10.23 -13.43 20.82
CA TYR A 218 10.67 -14.41 19.83
C TYR A 218 12.20 -14.46 19.71
N TYR A 219 12.88 -13.31 19.63
CA TYR A 219 14.35 -13.29 19.55
C TYR A 219 15.03 -13.56 20.90
N GLU A 220 14.40 -13.23 22.03
CA GLU A 220 14.92 -13.50 23.38
C GLU A 220 14.76 -14.97 23.81
N CYS A 221 13.67 -15.64 23.42
CA CYS A 221 13.33 -17.00 23.89
C CYS A 221 13.29 -18.07 22.80
N GLN A 222 13.46 -17.71 21.52
CA GLN A 222 13.31 -18.58 20.32
C GLN A 222 11.98 -19.35 20.23
N LYS A 223 10.95 -18.95 20.99
CA LYS A 223 9.64 -19.59 20.99
C LYS A 223 8.87 -19.22 19.72
N ARG A 224 8.68 -20.20 18.83
CA ARG A 224 7.77 -20.06 17.68
C ARG A 224 6.32 -20.13 18.17
N HIS A 225 5.50 -19.21 17.70
CA HIS A 225 4.05 -19.24 17.89
C HIS A 225 3.39 -19.74 16.60
N GLU A 226 2.41 -20.64 16.72
CA GLU A 226 1.70 -21.18 15.56
C GLU A 226 0.95 -20.07 14.79
N GLY A 227 1.01 -20.13 13.46
CA GLY A 227 0.38 -19.13 12.58
C GLY A 227 0.99 -17.72 12.63
N TRP A 228 2.07 -17.48 13.40
CA TRP A 228 2.67 -16.16 13.59
C TRP A 228 4.12 -16.10 13.11
N TYR A 229 4.58 -14.91 12.73
CA TYR A 229 5.94 -14.65 12.26
C TYR A 229 6.32 -13.16 12.49
N PRO A 230 7.61 -12.84 12.69
CA PRO A 230 8.08 -11.49 13.06
C PRO A 230 8.15 -10.49 11.89
N GLY A 231 8.71 -9.31 12.16
CA GLY A 231 9.06 -8.31 11.16
C GLY A 231 7.91 -7.44 10.65
N LYS A 232 6.76 -7.40 11.35
CA LYS A 232 5.53 -6.69 10.92
C LYS A 232 5.44 -5.23 11.39
N VAL A 233 6.36 -4.75 12.23
CA VAL A 233 6.38 -3.34 12.69
C VAL A 233 7.22 -2.49 11.74
N GLN A 234 6.77 -1.28 11.44
CA GLN A 234 7.48 -0.35 10.56
C GLN A 234 7.85 0.93 11.30
N PHE A 235 9.15 1.13 11.50
CA PHE A 235 9.73 2.35 12.03
C PHE A 235 10.05 3.30 10.87
N THR A 236 9.43 4.48 10.86
CA THR A 236 9.53 5.41 9.73
C THR A 236 9.88 6.83 10.18
N ALA A 237 10.49 7.58 9.28
CA ALA A 237 10.87 8.97 9.49
C ALA A 237 10.71 9.79 8.20
N LYS A 238 10.79 11.11 8.31
CA LYS A 238 10.74 12.05 7.19
C LYS A 238 11.93 13.00 7.25
N LEU A 239 12.62 13.16 6.13
CA LEU A 239 13.66 14.17 5.98
C LEU A 239 13.00 15.56 5.85
N LYS A 240 13.54 16.55 6.56
CA LYS A 240 13.20 17.97 6.36
C LYS A 240 14.47 18.77 6.18
N ALA A 241 14.46 19.71 5.24
CA ALA A 241 15.43 20.78 5.22
C ALA A 241 15.24 21.70 6.45
N VAL A 242 16.32 22.37 6.84
CA VAL A 242 16.36 23.35 7.94
C VAL A 242 16.46 24.78 7.41
N ASN A 243 17.09 24.98 6.24
CA ASN A 243 17.36 26.29 5.66
C ASN A 243 17.27 26.27 4.11
N ASP A 244 16.06 26.38 3.55
CA ASP A 244 15.82 26.32 2.08
C ASP A 244 16.44 27.48 1.26
N LYS A 245 17.04 28.47 1.94
CA LYS A 245 17.54 29.73 1.33
C LYS A 245 19.07 29.87 1.32
N LYS A 246 19.83 28.82 1.69
CA LYS A 246 21.30 28.82 1.66
C LYS A 246 21.83 27.78 0.67
N ALA A 247 22.99 28.05 0.08
CA ALA A 247 23.63 27.17 -0.90
C ALA A 247 24.09 25.81 -0.33
N ASN A 248 24.12 25.66 1.01
CA ASN A 248 24.28 24.37 1.68
C ASN A 248 22.95 24.03 2.37
N ALA A 249 22.24 23.02 1.85
CA ALA A 249 21.04 22.50 2.49
C ALA A 249 21.41 21.67 3.73
N GLU A 250 20.97 22.14 4.89
CA GLU A 250 21.07 21.41 6.16
C GLU A 250 19.80 20.58 6.39
N TYR A 251 19.96 19.35 6.88
CA TYR A 251 18.86 18.38 7.01
C TYR A 251 18.67 17.88 8.44
N ARG A 252 17.40 17.67 8.81
CA ARG A 252 16.99 16.93 10.01
C ARG A 252 16.09 15.76 9.67
N ILE A 253 16.20 14.69 10.45
CA ILE A 253 15.31 13.53 10.38
C ILE A 253 14.25 13.69 11.49
N VAL A 254 12.98 13.67 11.12
CA VAL A 254 11.85 13.70 12.06
C VAL A 254 11.19 12.33 12.08
N LEU A 255 11.11 11.70 13.25
CA LEU A 255 10.50 10.38 13.39
C LEU A 255 8.97 10.47 13.29
N ASN A 256 8.34 9.49 12.65
CA ASN A 256 6.88 9.31 12.69
C ASN A 256 6.50 8.42 13.89
N TRP A 257 5.20 8.09 14.00
CA TRP A 257 4.78 6.94 14.80
C TRP A 257 5.28 5.64 14.15
N PRO A 258 5.62 4.59 14.92
CA PRO A 258 5.72 3.24 14.39
C PRO A 258 4.31 2.71 14.07
N GLU A 259 4.20 1.92 13.02
CA GLU A 259 2.93 1.44 12.48
C GLU A 259 3.03 -0.07 12.17
N LEU A 260 1.90 -0.80 12.15
CA LEU A 260 1.86 -2.16 11.62
C LEU A 260 1.81 -2.14 10.09
N GLY A 261 2.58 -3.00 9.43
CA GLY A 261 2.69 -3.01 7.97
C GLY A 261 3.15 -4.36 7.39
N PRO A 262 3.43 -4.41 6.07
CA PRO A 262 3.98 -5.61 5.45
C PRO A 262 5.36 -5.96 6.02
N SER A 263 5.59 -7.27 6.16
CA SER A 263 6.85 -7.85 6.63
C SER A 263 7.81 -8.09 5.45
N SER A 264 9.09 -8.20 5.77
CA SER A 264 10.18 -8.40 4.81
C SER A 264 11.16 -9.46 5.33
N ARG A 265 12.01 -10.03 4.46
CA ARG A 265 13.04 -10.97 4.89
C ARG A 265 14.01 -10.32 5.89
N PHE A 266 14.36 -9.05 5.69
CA PHE A 266 15.24 -8.32 6.60
C PHE A 266 14.63 -8.13 7.98
N THR A 267 13.38 -7.66 8.08
CA THR A 267 12.71 -7.48 9.38
C THR A 267 12.43 -8.83 10.07
N ARG A 268 12.24 -9.93 9.32
CA ARG A 268 12.15 -11.31 9.85
C ARG A 268 13.46 -11.93 10.34
N GLN A 269 14.61 -11.40 9.91
CA GLN A 269 15.93 -11.95 10.27
C GLN A 269 16.62 -11.13 11.37
N PHE A 270 16.51 -9.80 11.32
CA PHE A 270 17.27 -8.88 12.18
C PHE A 270 16.38 -8.00 13.07
N ALA A 271 15.09 -8.34 13.22
CA ALA A 271 14.03 -7.59 13.92
C ALA A 271 13.62 -6.25 13.28
N SER A 272 12.33 -5.89 13.41
CA SER A 272 11.76 -4.64 12.87
C SER A 272 12.50 -3.38 13.35
N LYS A 273 12.85 -3.32 14.64
CA LYS A 273 13.48 -2.15 15.29
C LYS A 273 14.87 -1.78 14.76
N ASN A 274 15.55 -2.72 14.11
CA ASN A 274 16.87 -2.50 13.54
C ASN A 274 16.78 -1.89 12.12
N PHE A 275 15.60 -1.50 11.63
CA PHE A 275 15.43 -0.82 10.35
C PHE A 275 14.64 0.49 10.48
N ILE A 276 15.03 1.52 9.72
CA ILE A 276 14.26 2.77 9.63
C ILE A 276 14.10 3.15 8.16
N ARG A 277 12.86 3.39 7.72
CA ARG A 277 12.55 3.96 6.40
C ARG A 277 12.43 5.48 6.51
N VAL A 278 13.35 6.22 5.90
CA VAL A 278 13.36 7.68 5.85
C VAL A 278 12.83 8.15 4.49
N ARG A 279 11.63 8.74 4.46
CA ARG A 279 11.07 9.35 3.24
C ARG A 279 11.69 10.73 2.99
N ILE A 280 12.12 10.95 1.74
CA ILE A 280 12.58 12.24 1.21
C ILE A 280 11.38 12.91 0.50
N ASP A 281 11.29 14.24 0.57
CA ASP A 281 10.26 14.99 -0.14
C ASP A 281 10.67 15.28 -1.61
N LYS A 282 9.70 15.37 -2.52
CA LYS A 282 9.95 15.67 -3.95
C LYS A 282 10.62 17.04 -4.16
N SER A 283 10.38 18.02 -3.29
CA SER A 283 11.10 19.32 -3.31
C SER A 283 12.60 19.15 -3.01
N ILE A 284 12.93 18.31 -2.02
CA ILE A 284 14.31 18.08 -1.59
C ILE A 284 15.10 17.30 -2.65
N ILE A 285 14.56 16.20 -3.18
CA ILE A 285 15.32 15.35 -4.13
C ILE A 285 15.64 16.08 -5.44
N ASN A 286 14.71 16.91 -5.93
CA ASN A 286 14.84 17.64 -7.20
C ASN A 286 15.70 18.91 -7.08
N THR A 287 16.24 19.21 -5.89
CA THR A 287 17.17 20.33 -5.69
C THR A 287 18.51 20.02 -6.40
N LYS A 288 19.00 20.99 -7.18
CA LYS A 288 20.13 20.81 -8.12
C LYS A 288 21.46 20.41 -7.44
N ASP A 289 21.66 20.79 -6.19
CA ASP A 289 22.69 20.23 -5.32
C ASP A 289 22.06 19.85 -3.97
N ASN A 290 21.45 18.67 -3.91
CA ASN A 290 20.75 18.19 -2.73
C ASN A 290 21.69 17.57 -1.67
N ARG A 291 22.97 17.30 -2.01
CA ARG A 291 23.98 16.65 -1.14
C ARG A 291 23.52 15.39 -0.36
N LEU A 292 22.39 14.77 -0.76
CA LEU A 292 21.71 13.74 0.03
C LEU A 292 22.57 12.50 0.23
N LEU A 293 23.41 12.17 -0.75
CA LEU A 293 24.35 11.05 -0.64
C LEU A 293 25.40 11.28 0.45
N GLU A 294 25.94 12.48 0.57
CA GLU A 294 26.93 12.84 1.60
C GLU A 294 26.30 12.84 2.99
N PHE A 295 25.02 13.22 3.09
CA PHE A 295 24.23 13.10 4.30
C PHE A 295 24.00 11.64 4.70
N PHE A 296 23.46 10.81 3.80
CA PHE A 296 23.12 9.41 4.09
C PHE A 296 24.33 8.45 4.16
N SER A 297 25.52 8.86 3.69
CA SER A 297 26.77 8.11 3.91
C SER A 297 27.33 8.24 5.35
N LYS A 298 26.73 9.09 6.21
CA LYS A 298 27.11 9.23 7.61
C LYS A 298 26.61 8.06 8.46
N ARG A 299 27.19 7.93 9.66
CA ARG A 299 26.62 7.15 10.78
C ARG A 299 25.46 7.92 11.39
N PHE A 300 24.37 7.25 11.73
CA PHE A 300 23.19 7.86 12.36
C PHE A 300 22.98 7.29 13.77
N VAL A 301 22.90 8.14 14.81
CA VAL A 301 22.73 7.68 16.20
C VAL A 301 21.30 7.92 16.68
N LEU A 302 20.64 6.86 17.15
CA LEU A 302 19.29 6.89 17.71
C LEU A 302 19.19 5.92 18.89
N SER A 303 18.80 6.42 20.07
CA SER A 303 18.55 5.61 21.28
C SER A 303 19.64 4.55 21.57
N GLY A 304 20.91 4.98 21.61
CA GLY A 304 22.05 4.08 21.87
C GLY A 304 22.46 3.15 20.72
N LEU A 305 21.75 3.13 19.60
CA LEU A 305 22.10 2.34 18.40
C LEU A 305 22.73 3.21 17.32
N VAL A 306 23.66 2.64 16.56
CA VAL A 306 24.28 3.26 15.37
C VAL A 306 23.68 2.62 14.12
N PHE A 307 23.21 3.45 13.19
CA PHE A 307 22.57 3.06 11.95
C PHE A 307 23.37 3.53 10.73
N ARG A 308 23.26 2.79 9.61
CA ARG A 308 23.79 3.17 8.29
C ARG A 308 22.75 3.02 7.19
N ALA A 309 22.79 3.89 6.19
CA ALA A 309 21.99 3.76 4.97
C ALA A 309 22.54 2.65 4.07
N PHE A 310 21.73 1.62 3.80
CA PHE A 310 22.13 0.44 3.02
C PHE A 310 21.40 0.29 1.69
N PHE A 311 20.32 1.03 1.46
CA PHE A 311 19.60 1.02 0.18
C PHE A 311 18.75 2.29 0.00
N ALA A 312 18.46 2.65 -1.25
CA ALA A 312 17.51 3.70 -1.60
C ALA A 312 16.60 3.25 -2.75
N LYS A 313 15.29 3.50 -2.63
CA LYS A 313 14.25 3.16 -3.63
C LYS A 313 13.01 4.02 -3.38
N ASP A 314 12.29 4.42 -4.44
CA ASP A 314 10.99 5.12 -4.39
C ASP A 314 10.93 6.27 -3.36
N MET A 315 11.77 7.30 -3.52
CA MET A 315 11.88 8.44 -2.58
C MET A 315 12.29 8.09 -1.13
N ASN A 316 12.54 6.82 -0.81
CA ASN A 316 12.84 6.34 0.52
C ASN A 316 14.30 5.85 0.64
N VAL A 317 14.95 6.19 1.75
CA VAL A 317 16.26 5.64 2.15
C VAL A 317 16.08 4.71 3.33
N PHE A 318 16.70 3.54 3.26
CA PHE A 318 16.59 2.49 4.27
C PHE A 318 17.87 2.46 5.11
N LEU A 319 17.70 2.70 6.42
CA LEU A 319 18.74 2.58 7.43
C LEU A 319 18.67 1.19 8.08
N VAL A 320 19.82 0.61 8.43
CA VAL A 320 19.94 -0.61 9.26
C VAL A 320 20.83 -0.32 10.47
N ALA A 321 20.49 -0.86 11.64
CA ALA A 321 21.30 -0.80 12.85
C ALA A 321 22.54 -1.71 12.72
N THR A 322 23.62 -1.33 13.39
CA THR A 322 24.94 -2.00 13.30
C THR A 322 25.57 -2.11 14.68
N ASP A 323 26.52 -3.04 14.83
CA ASP A 323 27.37 -3.18 16.02
C ASP A 323 28.34 -1.99 16.27
N GLU A 324 28.47 -1.07 15.31
CA GLU A 324 29.43 0.02 15.37
C GLU A 324 29.25 0.92 16.61
N THR A 325 30.36 1.22 17.27
CA THR A 325 30.40 2.21 18.34
C THR A 325 30.64 3.62 17.79
N ALA A 326 30.22 4.63 18.56
CA ALA A 326 30.41 6.03 18.24
C ALA A 326 31.13 6.71 19.43
N PRO A 327 32.45 6.97 19.36
CA PRO A 327 33.22 7.52 20.48
C PRO A 327 32.56 8.76 21.12
N GLY A 328 32.43 8.76 22.44
CA GLY A 328 31.73 9.80 23.22
C GLY A 328 30.19 9.72 23.21
N LEU A 329 29.57 8.95 22.31
CA LEU A 329 28.11 8.84 22.17
C LEU A 329 27.59 7.43 22.52
N VAL A 330 28.13 6.40 21.88
CA VAL A 330 27.75 4.98 22.04
C VAL A 330 29.03 4.20 22.31
N THR A 331 29.26 3.86 23.59
CA THR A 331 30.42 3.10 24.07
C THR A 331 30.17 1.59 24.16
N SER A 332 28.90 1.18 24.14
CA SER A 332 28.43 -0.19 24.34
C SER A 332 26.99 -0.28 23.82
N LEU A 333 26.59 -1.41 23.26
CA LEU A 333 25.21 -1.63 22.84
C LEU A 333 24.26 -1.58 24.05
N PRO A 334 23.08 -0.94 23.94
CA PRO A 334 22.11 -0.85 25.02
C PRO A 334 21.37 -2.18 25.21
N LYS A 335 20.75 -2.41 26.37
CA LYS A 335 20.12 -3.71 26.70
C LYS A 335 18.96 -4.07 25.78
N HIS A 336 18.24 -3.05 25.31
CA HIS A 336 17.13 -3.23 24.38
C HIS A 336 17.56 -3.62 22.95
N ALA A 337 18.86 -3.76 22.68
CA ALA A 337 19.39 -4.09 21.35
C ALA A 337 19.10 -5.53 20.89
N ILE A 338 18.61 -6.44 21.74
CA ILE A 338 18.40 -7.86 21.41
C ILE A 338 17.29 -8.03 20.34
N PRO A 339 17.50 -8.75 19.21
CA PRO A 339 18.72 -9.45 18.81
C PRO A 339 19.80 -8.46 18.39
N TYR A 340 21.00 -8.59 18.97
CA TYR A 340 22.08 -7.63 18.79
C TYR A 340 22.33 -7.36 17.30
N PRO A 341 22.43 -6.09 16.87
CA PRO A 341 22.79 -5.75 15.51
C PRO A 341 24.12 -6.40 15.12
N VAL A 342 24.17 -6.95 13.91
CA VAL A 342 25.38 -7.48 13.29
C VAL A 342 26.26 -6.35 12.76
N SER A 343 27.50 -6.66 12.35
CA SER A 343 28.34 -5.68 11.66
C SER A 343 27.75 -5.28 10.30
N PHE A 344 28.07 -4.08 9.82
CA PHE A 344 27.56 -3.62 8.51
C PHE A 344 28.02 -4.52 7.36
N SER A 345 29.24 -5.07 7.42
CA SER A 345 29.69 -6.06 6.43
C SER A 345 28.90 -7.35 6.52
N GLU A 346 28.68 -7.86 7.75
CA GLU A 346 27.92 -9.10 7.97
C GLU A 346 26.47 -8.98 7.50
N PHE A 347 25.79 -7.85 7.72
CA PHE A 347 24.46 -7.61 7.15
C PHE A 347 24.47 -7.66 5.61
N LEU A 348 25.43 -6.98 4.98
CA LEU A 348 25.55 -6.91 3.51
C LEU A 348 25.88 -8.30 2.92
N ASP A 349 26.85 -9.01 3.50
CA ASP A 349 27.28 -10.33 3.04
C ASP A 349 26.28 -11.44 3.41
N TRP A 350 25.50 -11.32 4.49
CA TRP A 350 24.40 -12.23 4.79
C TRP A 350 23.35 -12.20 3.67
N HIS A 351 23.09 -11.02 3.11
CA HIS A 351 22.11 -10.87 2.03
C HIS A 351 22.67 -11.18 0.65
N ASN A 352 23.81 -10.59 0.28
CA ASN A 352 24.39 -10.66 -1.06
C ASN A 352 25.93 -10.69 -1.00
N PRO A 353 26.54 -11.86 -0.68
CA PRO A 353 27.98 -12.00 -0.44
C PRO A 353 28.83 -11.38 -1.56
N ILE A 354 29.59 -10.33 -1.25
CA ILE A 354 30.21 -9.49 -2.30
C ILE A 354 31.27 -10.27 -3.08
N MET A 355 32.03 -11.13 -2.39
CA MET A 355 33.06 -12.00 -2.99
C MET A 355 32.48 -13.05 -3.94
N LEU A 356 31.37 -13.72 -3.57
CA LEU A 356 30.75 -14.75 -4.41
C LEU A 356 30.01 -14.16 -5.62
N ASN A 357 29.67 -12.86 -5.54
CA ASN A 357 29.00 -12.10 -6.58
C ASN A 357 29.98 -11.16 -7.32
N ALA A 358 31.29 -11.40 -7.21
CA ALA A 358 32.35 -10.54 -7.76
C ALA A 358 32.29 -10.29 -9.29
N LYS A 359 31.56 -11.12 -10.05
CA LYS A 359 31.32 -10.95 -11.49
C LYS A 359 30.13 -10.02 -11.84
N GLN A 360 29.38 -9.53 -10.86
CA GLN A 360 28.31 -8.55 -11.08
C GLN A 360 28.88 -7.14 -11.28
N SER A 361 28.12 -6.23 -11.90
CA SER A 361 28.39 -4.79 -11.78
C SER A 361 27.93 -4.30 -10.41
N MET A 362 28.57 -3.26 -9.87
CA MET A 362 28.21 -2.68 -8.57
C MET A 362 26.75 -2.23 -8.50
N ALA A 363 26.20 -1.68 -9.59
CA ALA A 363 24.77 -1.33 -9.70
C ALA A 363 23.87 -2.58 -9.61
N LYS A 364 24.22 -3.67 -10.33
CA LYS A 364 23.45 -4.92 -10.28
C LYS A 364 23.50 -5.56 -8.90
N TRP A 365 24.67 -5.60 -8.26
CA TRP A 365 24.86 -6.07 -6.89
C TRP A 365 24.04 -5.24 -5.88
N ALA A 366 24.13 -3.91 -5.95
CA ALA A 366 23.35 -3.00 -5.10
C ALA A 366 21.83 -3.17 -5.29
N SER A 367 21.37 -3.33 -6.53
CA SER A 367 19.93 -3.54 -6.83
C SER A 367 19.33 -4.76 -6.13
N ARG A 368 20.14 -5.73 -5.68
CA ARG A 368 19.66 -6.95 -5.03
C ARG A 368 19.16 -6.74 -3.60
N PHE A 369 19.50 -5.63 -2.94
CA PHE A 369 18.99 -5.34 -1.59
C PHE A 369 17.46 -5.12 -1.55
N ALA A 370 16.85 -4.76 -2.69
CA ALA A 370 15.39 -4.75 -2.85
C ALA A 370 14.71 -6.12 -2.63
N LEU A 371 15.43 -7.24 -2.80
CA LEU A 371 14.87 -8.58 -2.58
C LEU A 371 14.62 -8.84 -1.08
N GLY A 372 15.51 -8.37 -0.20
CA GLY A 372 15.36 -8.53 1.25
C GLY A 372 14.30 -7.61 1.85
N LEU A 373 14.07 -6.45 1.21
CA LEU A 373 13.00 -5.48 1.51
C LEU A 373 11.64 -5.84 0.88
N SER A 374 11.52 -6.92 0.10
CA SER A 374 10.28 -7.25 -0.60
C SER A 374 9.14 -7.59 0.37
N ASN A 375 8.03 -6.84 0.29
CA ASN A 375 6.78 -7.09 1.02
C ASN A 375 6.31 -8.54 0.79
N SER A 376 6.47 -9.39 1.80
CA SER A 376 6.35 -10.84 1.65
C SER A 376 5.94 -11.51 2.96
N VAL A 377 5.26 -12.65 2.83
CA VAL A 377 4.83 -13.50 3.94
C VAL A 377 5.62 -14.82 3.86
N PRO A 378 6.21 -15.31 4.96
CA PRO A 378 6.93 -16.58 4.95
C PRO A 378 5.95 -17.74 4.73
N GLY A 379 6.15 -18.48 3.64
CA GLY A 379 5.45 -19.73 3.35
C GLY A 379 6.16 -20.94 3.99
N ILE A 380 6.31 -22.00 3.21
CA ILE A 380 6.96 -23.24 3.63
C ILE A 380 8.48 -23.01 3.80
N LEU A 381 9.04 -23.51 4.91
CA LEU A 381 10.48 -23.71 5.08
C LEU A 381 10.85 -25.05 4.44
N LEU A 382 11.71 -25.03 3.41
CA LEU A 382 12.19 -26.25 2.76
C LEU A 382 13.49 -26.75 3.40
N GLU A 383 13.79 -28.03 3.21
CA GLU A 383 15.17 -28.52 3.29
C GLU A 383 15.95 -28.06 2.05
N GLU A 384 17.26 -27.87 2.20
CA GLU A 384 18.15 -27.54 1.06
C GLU A 384 18.17 -28.65 0.00
N SER A 385 17.93 -29.90 0.41
CA SER A 385 17.73 -31.09 -0.45
C SER A 385 16.54 -30.97 -1.42
N LYS A 386 15.53 -30.16 -1.09
CA LYS A 386 14.28 -29.98 -1.86
C LYS A 386 14.32 -28.74 -2.77
N ILE A 387 15.46 -28.05 -2.85
CA ILE A 387 15.69 -26.90 -3.73
C ILE A 387 16.50 -27.36 -4.95
N ASN A 388 15.80 -27.96 -5.89
CA ASN A 388 16.37 -28.50 -7.11
C ASN A 388 16.84 -27.39 -8.05
N LYS A 389 17.75 -27.73 -8.97
CA LYS A 389 18.23 -26.85 -10.04
C LYS A 389 17.90 -27.47 -11.39
N ILE A 390 17.47 -26.63 -12.33
CA ILE A 390 17.13 -26.97 -13.71
C ILE A 390 17.72 -25.91 -14.62
N GLU A 391 18.09 -26.25 -15.84
CA GLU A 391 18.64 -25.24 -16.79
C GLU A 391 17.55 -24.32 -17.35
N ASP A 392 17.95 -23.18 -17.90
CA ASP A 392 17.07 -22.34 -18.72
C ASP A 392 16.90 -22.93 -20.12
N GLU A 393 15.69 -22.86 -20.67
CA GLU A 393 15.42 -23.27 -22.05
C GLU A 393 15.79 -22.14 -23.00
N VAL A 394 16.46 -22.47 -24.11
CA VAL A 394 17.04 -21.47 -25.02
C VAL A 394 16.64 -21.72 -26.47
N SER A 395 16.56 -20.64 -27.26
CA SER A 395 16.26 -20.73 -28.70
C SER A 395 17.36 -21.43 -29.50
N GLU A 396 16.98 -22.13 -30.57
CA GLU A 396 17.85 -22.99 -31.41
C GLU A 396 18.86 -22.22 -32.29
N ARG A 397 19.19 -20.96 -31.97
CA ARG A 397 20.01 -20.06 -32.79
C ARG A 397 21.37 -19.73 -32.16
N PRO A 398 22.37 -19.26 -32.94
CA PRO A 398 23.68 -18.86 -32.41
C PRO A 398 23.63 -17.75 -31.35
N GLU A 399 22.67 -16.83 -31.48
CA GLU A 399 22.31 -15.85 -30.45
C GLU A 399 21.14 -16.41 -29.62
N ALA A 400 21.46 -17.35 -28.73
CA ALA A 400 20.50 -18.06 -27.90
C ALA A 400 19.75 -17.11 -26.95
N SER A 401 18.44 -17.00 -27.13
CA SER A 401 17.52 -16.24 -26.26
C SER A 401 16.98 -17.17 -25.18
N ASP A 402 17.01 -16.73 -23.92
CA ASP A 402 16.42 -17.45 -22.79
C ASP A 402 14.89 -17.35 -22.85
N LEU A 403 14.24 -18.50 -23.01
CA LEU A 403 12.81 -18.65 -23.22
C LEU A 403 12.03 -18.84 -21.91
N THR A 404 12.72 -18.86 -20.76
CA THR A 404 12.16 -19.19 -19.45
C THR A 404 12.50 -18.20 -18.33
N ASP A 405 13.37 -17.21 -18.57
CA ASP A 405 13.89 -16.30 -17.54
C ASP A 405 12.81 -15.73 -16.63
N GLY A 406 12.98 -16.05 -15.34
CA GLY A 406 12.07 -15.69 -14.26
C GLY A 406 11.18 -16.82 -13.77
N CYS A 407 10.97 -17.91 -14.52
CA CYS A 407 10.00 -18.96 -14.15
C CYS A 407 10.66 -20.33 -13.88
N GLY A 408 10.46 -20.83 -12.65
CA GLY A 408 10.83 -22.19 -12.21
C GLY A 408 9.60 -22.98 -11.80
N PHE A 409 9.78 -24.11 -11.12
CA PHE A 409 8.66 -24.99 -10.72
C PHE A 409 8.51 -25.16 -9.21
N ILE A 410 7.29 -25.54 -8.80
CA ILE A 410 6.87 -25.91 -7.45
C ILE A 410 5.83 -27.04 -7.56
N ASN A 411 5.88 -28.04 -6.68
CA ASN A 411 5.00 -29.20 -6.79
C ASN A 411 3.62 -29.02 -6.15
N ARG A 412 2.70 -29.91 -6.54
CA ARG A 412 1.29 -29.92 -6.12
C ARG A 412 1.10 -29.86 -4.60
N ILE A 413 1.92 -30.57 -3.81
CA ILE A 413 1.79 -30.58 -2.34
C ILE A 413 2.22 -29.26 -1.70
N ALA A 414 3.29 -28.63 -2.18
CA ALA A 414 3.70 -27.31 -1.73
C ALA A 414 2.60 -26.26 -2.02
N LEU A 415 2.03 -26.29 -3.23
CA LEU A 415 0.90 -25.42 -3.62
C LEU A 415 -0.38 -25.69 -2.78
N LYS A 416 -0.71 -26.96 -2.48
CA LYS A 416 -1.81 -27.34 -1.56
C LYS A 416 -1.58 -26.75 -0.15
N THR A 417 -0.37 -26.84 0.38
CA THR A 417 -0.01 -26.35 1.72
C THR A 417 -0.04 -24.83 1.80
N LEU A 418 0.50 -24.13 0.79
CA LEU A 418 0.38 -22.66 0.70
C LEU A 418 -1.09 -22.22 0.59
N ARG A 419 -1.92 -22.91 -0.22
CA ARG A 419 -3.37 -22.61 -0.30
C ARG A 419 -4.05 -22.67 1.06
N ARG A 420 -3.73 -23.69 1.88
CA ARG A 420 -4.24 -23.82 3.26
C ARG A 420 -3.74 -22.69 4.17
N GLN A 421 -2.45 -22.37 4.12
CA GLN A 421 -1.83 -21.32 4.94
C GLN A 421 -2.40 -19.91 4.64
N PHE A 422 -2.61 -19.60 3.36
CA PHE A 422 -3.05 -18.28 2.90
C PHE A 422 -4.58 -18.14 2.76
N LEU A 423 -5.33 -19.24 2.88
CA LEU A 423 -6.78 -19.32 2.69
C LEU A 423 -7.23 -18.87 1.28
N TRP A 424 -6.52 -19.30 0.24
CA TRP A 424 -6.89 -18.97 -1.16
C TRP A 424 -8.11 -19.78 -1.65
N ASP A 425 -9.10 -19.06 -2.18
CA ASP A 425 -10.36 -19.64 -2.69
C ASP A 425 -10.13 -20.70 -3.77
N SER A 426 -9.30 -20.40 -4.78
CA SER A 426 -8.92 -21.33 -5.85
C SER A 426 -7.63 -22.11 -5.52
N PHE A 427 -7.32 -23.13 -6.31
CA PHE A 427 -5.99 -23.76 -6.27
C PHE A 427 -5.00 -22.88 -7.07
N PRO A 428 -3.88 -22.44 -6.46
CA PRO A 428 -2.87 -21.65 -7.16
C PRO A 428 -2.11 -22.52 -8.16
N THR A 429 -1.88 -22.00 -9.36
CA THR A 429 -1.12 -22.66 -10.43
C THR A 429 0.28 -22.08 -10.55
N ALA A 430 0.46 -20.82 -10.15
CA ALA A 430 1.76 -20.19 -9.95
C ALA A 430 1.79 -19.35 -8.67
N ILE A 431 2.98 -19.06 -8.16
CA ILE A 431 3.22 -18.08 -7.10
C ILE A 431 4.37 -17.15 -7.49
N GLN A 432 4.27 -15.86 -7.15
CA GLN A 432 5.43 -14.97 -7.13
C GLN A 432 6.08 -15.05 -5.74
N CYS A 433 7.36 -15.42 -5.68
CA CYS A 433 8.07 -15.62 -4.41
C CYS A 433 9.57 -15.31 -4.50
N ARG A 434 10.26 -15.34 -3.36
CA ARG A 434 11.72 -15.23 -3.24
C ARG A 434 12.22 -16.38 -2.35
N ILE A 435 13.24 -17.13 -2.79
CA ILE A 435 13.84 -18.27 -2.06
C ILE A 435 15.27 -18.49 -2.57
N ALA A 436 16.22 -18.90 -1.72
CA ALA A 436 17.59 -19.28 -2.09
C ALA A 436 18.39 -18.28 -2.98
N GLY A 437 18.05 -16.98 -2.94
CA GLY A 437 18.64 -15.95 -3.81
C GLY A 437 17.93 -15.76 -5.16
N ALA A 438 16.92 -16.57 -5.44
CA ALA A 438 16.02 -16.47 -6.57
C ALA A 438 15.03 -15.30 -6.46
N LYS A 439 14.74 -14.68 -7.60
CA LYS A 439 13.58 -13.81 -7.83
C LYS A 439 12.82 -14.36 -9.03
N GLY A 440 11.54 -14.67 -8.86
CA GLY A 440 10.69 -15.02 -9.99
C GLY A 440 9.28 -15.51 -9.65
N LEU A 441 8.68 -16.21 -10.62
CA LEU A 441 7.53 -17.08 -10.46
C LEU A 441 7.98 -18.53 -10.23
N LEU A 442 7.19 -19.29 -9.46
CA LEU A 442 7.20 -20.75 -9.48
C LEU A 442 5.85 -21.25 -9.97
N LEU A 443 5.85 -22.00 -11.07
CA LEU A 443 4.70 -22.62 -11.72
C LEU A 443 4.51 -24.06 -11.20
N LEU A 444 3.30 -24.59 -11.25
CA LEU A 444 3.03 -26.01 -11.01
C LEU A 444 3.97 -26.87 -11.88
N HIS A 445 4.63 -27.87 -11.30
CA HIS A 445 5.51 -28.77 -12.06
C HIS A 445 4.73 -29.46 -13.20
N PRO A 446 5.30 -29.64 -14.41
CA PRO A 446 4.59 -30.31 -15.51
C PRO A 446 4.54 -31.83 -15.38
N GLY A 447 5.55 -32.45 -14.77
CA GLY A 447 5.62 -33.90 -14.55
C GLY A 447 4.71 -34.36 -13.40
N ASP A 448 4.03 -35.50 -13.59
CA ASP A 448 3.15 -36.07 -12.56
C ASP A 448 3.93 -36.67 -11.38
N LEU A 449 5.10 -37.29 -11.62
CA LEU A 449 5.93 -37.92 -10.59
C LEU A 449 6.32 -36.95 -9.45
N GLU A 450 6.71 -35.72 -9.79
CA GLU A 450 7.08 -34.70 -8.82
C GLU A 450 5.86 -34.11 -8.10
N ASN A 451 4.69 -34.17 -8.73
CA ASN A 451 3.41 -33.68 -8.22
C ASN A 451 2.65 -34.69 -7.34
N ASP A 452 2.97 -35.97 -7.47
CA ASP A 452 2.44 -37.06 -6.64
C ASP A 452 3.35 -37.36 -5.43
N SER A 453 4.49 -36.67 -5.32
CA SER A 453 5.31 -36.61 -4.11
C SER A 453 4.60 -35.83 -2.99
N ASP A 454 4.61 -36.38 -1.78
CA ASP A 454 4.12 -35.73 -0.56
C ASP A 454 5.12 -34.72 0.05
N ASP A 455 6.37 -34.69 -0.42
CA ASP A 455 7.38 -33.74 0.04
C ASP A 455 7.28 -32.39 -0.72
N PRO A 456 7.14 -31.24 -0.04
CA PRO A 456 7.24 -29.93 -0.67
C PRO A 456 8.60 -29.71 -1.35
N ALA A 457 8.60 -29.37 -2.63
CA ALA A 457 9.82 -29.15 -3.41
C ALA A 457 9.67 -28.04 -4.45
N VAL A 458 10.82 -27.46 -4.86
CA VAL A 458 10.93 -26.43 -5.90
C VAL A 458 12.09 -26.75 -6.85
N TRP A 459 12.03 -26.18 -8.07
CA TRP A 459 13.06 -26.28 -9.10
C TRP A 459 13.38 -24.87 -9.61
N LEU A 460 14.62 -24.44 -9.46
CA LEU A 460 15.07 -23.08 -9.75
C LEU A 460 15.98 -23.04 -10.99
N ARG A 461 15.75 -22.07 -11.87
CA ARG A 461 16.60 -21.85 -13.07
C ARG A 461 17.72 -20.82 -12.83
N PRO A 462 18.89 -20.92 -13.50
CA PRO A 462 19.99 -19.94 -13.42
C PRO A 462 19.54 -18.49 -13.58
N SER A 463 18.64 -18.22 -14.53
CA SER A 463 17.99 -16.93 -14.76
C SER A 463 17.38 -16.34 -13.50
N GLN A 464 16.69 -17.16 -12.69
CA GLN A 464 16.04 -16.73 -11.45
C GLN A 464 17.04 -16.39 -10.36
N ILE A 465 18.22 -17.04 -10.30
CA ILE A 465 19.24 -16.88 -9.24
C ILE A 465 19.93 -15.51 -9.36
N LYS A 466 19.30 -14.48 -8.78
CA LYS A 466 19.80 -13.10 -8.85
C LYS A 466 20.91 -12.80 -7.81
N ILE A 467 21.13 -13.68 -6.81
CA ILE A 467 22.18 -13.64 -5.77
C ILE A 467 22.82 -15.05 -5.62
N LYS A 468 24.15 -15.14 -5.48
CA LYS A 468 24.86 -16.39 -5.16
C LYS A 468 25.30 -16.46 -3.69
N TYR A 469 25.15 -17.65 -3.08
CA TYR A 469 25.61 -18.00 -1.72
C TYR A 469 26.67 -19.11 -1.76
N SER A 470 27.32 -19.37 -0.63
CA SER A 470 28.29 -20.47 -0.51
C SER A 470 27.56 -21.82 -0.43
N PRO A 471 28.04 -22.88 -1.11
CA PRO A 471 27.53 -24.24 -0.91
C PRO A 471 28.10 -24.91 0.36
N ASP A 472 29.21 -24.39 0.90
CA ASP A 472 29.99 -25.05 1.96
C ASP A 472 29.51 -24.69 3.39
N ALA A 473 28.46 -23.85 3.51
CA ALA A 473 27.95 -23.34 4.78
C ALA A 473 26.42 -23.50 4.84
N PRO A 474 25.86 -24.12 5.91
CA PRO A 474 24.43 -24.39 6.00
C PRO A 474 23.56 -23.16 5.74
N ALA A 475 22.57 -23.28 4.85
CA ALA A 475 21.68 -22.17 4.53
C ALA A 475 20.79 -21.81 5.75
N PRO A 476 20.82 -20.57 6.26
CA PRO A 476 19.94 -20.15 7.35
C PRO A 476 18.48 -20.16 6.88
N ALA A 477 17.55 -20.47 7.78
CA ALA A 477 16.13 -20.67 7.45
C ALA A 477 15.51 -19.54 6.60
N GLY A 478 15.88 -18.27 6.84
CA GLY A 478 15.43 -17.12 6.04
C GLY A 478 15.88 -17.11 4.56
N ARG A 479 16.76 -18.02 4.14
CA ARG A 479 17.07 -18.30 2.73
C ARG A 479 16.32 -19.52 2.18
N LEU A 480 15.98 -20.49 3.03
CA LEU A 480 15.28 -21.74 2.68
C LEU A 480 13.75 -21.62 2.69
N THR A 481 13.20 -20.59 3.33
CA THR A 481 11.76 -20.29 3.28
C THR A 481 11.33 -19.73 1.92
N ILE A 482 10.18 -20.21 1.41
CA ILE A 482 9.48 -19.59 0.29
C ILE A 482 8.84 -18.28 0.78
N ASP A 483 9.47 -17.13 0.54
CA ASP A 483 8.86 -15.82 0.83
C ASP A 483 7.81 -15.49 -0.25
N VAL A 484 6.54 -15.69 0.05
CA VAL A 484 5.42 -15.50 -0.88
C VAL A 484 5.04 -14.02 -0.99
N LEU A 485 4.92 -13.52 -2.22
CA LEU A 485 4.44 -12.17 -2.53
C LEU A 485 2.98 -12.18 -2.98
N ARG A 486 2.59 -13.13 -3.83
CA ARG A 486 1.22 -13.31 -4.36
C ARG A 486 1.05 -14.67 -5.06
N SER A 487 -0.18 -15.18 -5.15
CA SER A 487 -0.60 -16.31 -5.99
C SER A 487 -1.05 -15.89 -7.40
N SER A 488 -1.12 -16.86 -8.32
CA SER A 488 -1.82 -16.77 -9.61
C SER A 488 -3.29 -16.43 -9.41
N HIS A 489 -3.74 -15.41 -10.13
CA HIS A 489 -5.10 -14.91 -10.15
C HIS A 489 -5.27 -14.14 -11.46
N MET A 490 -6.51 -13.97 -11.91
CA MET A 490 -6.82 -13.39 -13.20
C MET A 490 -8.09 -12.55 -13.12
N SER A 491 -7.96 -11.26 -13.43
CA SER A 491 -9.06 -10.30 -13.52
C SER A 491 -9.69 -10.29 -14.92
N SER A 492 -10.99 -10.03 -14.99
CA SER A 492 -11.81 -9.96 -16.20
C SER A 492 -13.05 -9.13 -15.85
N PRO A 493 -13.43 -8.06 -16.59
CA PRO A 493 -12.71 -7.46 -17.72
C PRO A 493 -11.34 -6.87 -17.35
N SER A 494 -10.55 -6.45 -18.34
CA SER A 494 -9.38 -5.58 -18.15
C SER A 494 -9.71 -4.11 -18.44
N ARG A 495 -8.76 -3.23 -18.08
CA ARG A 495 -8.72 -1.82 -18.51
C ARG A 495 -7.65 -1.62 -19.56
N LEU A 496 -7.80 -0.56 -20.36
CA LEU A 496 -6.72 0.00 -21.18
C LEU A 496 -6.25 1.33 -20.56
N ALA A 497 -4.95 1.50 -20.45
CA ALA A 497 -4.35 2.81 -20.21
C ALA A 497 -4.22 3.60 -21.53
N ALA A 498 -3.99 4.91 -21.43
CA ALA A 498 -3.83 5.79 -22.60
C ALA A 498 -2.74 5.29 -23.58
N GLU A 499 -1.63 4.75 -23.07
CA GLU A 499 -0.55 4.16 -23.88
C GLU A 499 -1.04 3.02 -24.79
N THR A 500 -1.82 2.10 -24.24
CA THR A 500 -2.38 0.96 -25.00
C THR A 500 -3.43 1.43 -26.00
N ILE A 501 -4.25 2.43 -25.64
CA ILE A 501 -5.22 3.05 -26.56
C ILE A 501 -4.49 3.70 -27.75
N ILE A 502 -3.36 4.38 -27.51
CA ILE A 502 -2.50 4.96 -28.54
C ILE A 502 -1.94 3.86 -29.46
N ASN A 503 -1.32 2.81 -28.91
CA ASN A 503 -0.75 1.73 -29.71
C ASN A 503 -1.82 1.07 -30.60
N LEU A 504 -2.95 0.68 -30.02
CA LEU A 504 -4.02 0.00 -30.75
C LEU A 504 -4.58 0.86 -31.90
N ALA A 505 -4.78 2.16 -31.68
CA ALA A 505 -5.28 3.07 -32.70
C ALA A 505 -4.27 3.31 -33.84
N GLU A 506 -3.00 3.55 -33.52
CA GLU A 506 -1.94 3.76 -34.52
C GLU A 506 -1.66 2.44 -35.32
N ASN A 507 -1.89 1.27 -34.71
CA ASN A 507 -1.89 -0.05 -35.38
C ASN A 507 -3.24 -0.42 -36.05
N GLY A 508 -4.17 0.53 -36.18
CA GLY A 508 -5.31 0.45 -37.09
C GLY A 508 -6.70 0.27 -36.46
N VAL A 509 -6.85 0.24 -35.13
CA VAL A 509 -8.17 0.14 -34.50
C VAL A 509 -8.93 1.49 -34.63
N PRO A 510 -10.16 1.51 -35.19
CA PRO A 510 -10.91 2.75 -35.40
C PRO A 510 -11.20 3.51 -34.10
N HIS A 511 -11.06 4.84 -34.14
CA HIS A 511 -11.25 5.69 -32.96
C HIS A 511 -12.64 5.58 -32.33
N GLU A 512 -13.66 5.27 -33.13
CA GLU A 512 -15.03 5.05 -32.69
C GLU A 512 -15.17 3.89 -31.70
N VAL A 513 -14.32 2.85 -31.79
CA VAL A 513 -14.34 1.70 -30.88
C VAL A 513 -14.04 2.15 -29.45
N PHE A 514 -12.98 2.94 -29.25
CA PHE A 514 -12.63 3.50 -27.94
C PHE A 514 -13.65 4.51 -27.45
N VAL A 515 -14.21 5.34 -28.34
CA VAL A 515 -15.26 6.31 -27.99
C VAL A 515 -16.55 5.60 -27.55
N ASN A 516 -16.90 4.46 -28.16
CA ASN A 516 -18.08 3.69 -27.80
C ASN A 516 -17.87 2.92 -26.50
N LEU A 517 -16.73 2.24 -26.32
CA LEU A 517 -16.38 1.58 -25.06
C LEU A 517 -16.33 2.58 -23.88
N MET A 518 -15.77 3.78 -24.10
CA MET A 518 -15.77 4.88 -23.14
C MET A 518 -17.20 5.30 -22.76
N LYS A 519 -18.10 5.49 -23.75
CA LYS A 519 -19.51 5.82 -23.49
C LYS A 519 -20.20 4.73 -22.67
N SER A 520 -20.06 3.46 -23.08
CA SER A 520 -20.65 2.31 -22.38
C SER A 520 -20.08 2.09 -20.98
N GLY A 521 -18.84 2.47 -20.71
CA GLY A 521 -18.27 2.49 -19.35
C GLY A 521 -18.87 3.59 -18.49
N VAL A 522 -19.02 4.81 -19.02
CA VAL A 522 -19.76 5.90 -18.36
C VAL A 522 -21.22 5.49 -18.08
N ASP A 523 -21.88 4.84 -19.04
CA ASP A 523 -23.23 4.28 -18.89
C ASP A 523 -23.27 3.25 -17.74
N SER A 524 -22.40 2.24 -17.76
CA SER A 524 -22.38 1.18 -16.73
C SER A 524 -22.11 1.70 -15.32
N ILE A 525 -21.33 2.79 -15.18
CA ILE A 525 -21.08 3.47 -13.91
C ILE A 525 -22.28 4.31 -13.48
N VAL A 526 -22.78 5.18 -14.37
CA VAL A 526 -23.82 6.17 -14.03
C VAL A 526 -25.17 5.48 -13.84
N ASP A 527 -25.58 4.65 -14.78
CA ASP A 527 -26.92 4.05 -14.81
C ASP A 527 -27.05 3.04 -13.66
N GLY A 528 -26.00 2.27 -13.36
CA GLY A 528 -25.93 1.37 -12.21
C GLY A 528 -25.94 2.07 -10.84
N LEU A 529 -25.67 3.37 -10.78
CA LEU A 529 -25.77 4.20 -9.58
C LEU A 529 -27.03 5.10 -9.56
N MET A 530 -27.81 5.14 -10.65
CA MET A 530 -29.05 5.91 -10.80
C MET A 530 -30.32 5.02 -10.89
N ASP A 531 -30.15 3.71 -10.97
CA ASP A 531 -31.21 2.69 -10.85
C ASP A 531 -31.78 2.62 -9.42
N TRP A 532 -32.82 3.42 -9.15
CA TRP A 532 -33.44 3.56 -7.83
C TRP A 532 -34.90 3.07 -7.76
N ASP A 533 -35.52 2.75 -8.90
CA ASP A 533 -36.96 2.53 -9.02
C ASP A 533 -37.28 1.08 -9.42
N GLY A 534 -38.44 0.56 -8.97
CA GLY A 534 -38.87 -0.82 -9.19
C GLY A 534 -38.45 -1.82 -8.09
N PRO A 535 -38.76 -3.13 -8.25
CA PRO A 535 -38.38 -4.15 -7.28
C PRO A 535 -36.86 -4.23 -7.15
N ASP A 536 -36.37 -4.54 -5.95
CA ASP A 536 -34.94 -4.78 -5.63
C ASP A 536 -33.93 -3.65 -5.96
N ALA A 537 -34.39 -2.47 -6.38
CA ALA A 537 -33.51 -1.38 -6.82
C ALA A 537 -32.50 -0.96 -5.75
N MET A 538 -32.90 -0.90 -4.48
CA MET A 538 -31.97 -0.58 -3.37
C MET A 538 -30.88 -1.66 -3.17
N PHE A 539 -31.16 -2.94 -3.44
CA PHE A 539 -30.15 -3.99 -3.40
C PHE A 539 -29.19 -3.91 -4.60
N ARG A 540 -29.70 -3.55 -5.79
CA ARG A 540 -28.85 -3.29 -6.97
C ARG A 540 -27.96 -2.07 -6.74
N LEU A 541 -28.50 -0.98 -6.21
CA LEU A 541 -27.76 0.23 -5.84
C LEU A 541 -26.69 -0.06 -4.77
N TRP A 542 -27.02 -0.79 -3.71
CA TRP A 542 -26.05 -1.23 -2.68
C TRP A 542 -24.89 -2.00 -3.32
N PHE A 543 -25.19 -2.94 -4.21
CA PHE A 543 -24.19 -3.73 -4.93
C PHE A 543 -23.31 -2.87 -5.86
N SER A 544 -23.91 -1.95 -6.61
CA SER A 544 -23.17 -1.01 -7.46
C SER A 544 -22.23 -0.10 -6.66
N VAL A 545 -22.69 0.44 -5.53
CA VAL A 545 -21.88 1.27 -4.63
C VAL A 545 -20.73 0.46 -4.00
N ALA A 546 -21.04 -0.73 -3.45
CA ALA A 546 -20.03 -1.62 -2.86
C ALA A 546 -18.96 -2.06 -3.89
N ARG A 547 -19.38 -2.31 -5.14
CA ARG A 547 -18.49 -2.66 -6.26
C ARG A 547 -17.63 -1.46 -6.70
N SER A 548 -18.22 -0.27 -6.84
CA SER A 548 -17.51 0.94 -7.28
C SER A 548 -16.41 1.35 -6.28
N GLY A 549 -16.74 1.39 -4.98
CA GLY A 549 -15.77 1.68 -3.92
C GLY A 549 -14.75 0.57 -3.65
N GLY A 550 -15.00 -0.66 -4.11
CA GLY A 550 -14.21 -1.84 -3.73
C GLY A 550 -14.33 -2.19 -2.24
N VAL A 551 -15.48 -1.86 -1.63
CA VAL A 551 -15.69 -1.78 -0.18
C VAL A 551 -15.36 -3.09 0.54
N VAL A 552 -15.87 -4.21 0.04
CA VAL A 552 -15.68 -5.55 0.65
C VAL A 552 -14.19 -5.87 0.78
N SER A 553 -13.41 -5.59 -0.26
CA SER A 553 -11.97 -5.83 -0.32
C SER A 553 -11.21 -4.90 0.62
N ALA A 554 -11.64 -3.63 0.72
CA ALA A 554 -11.10 -2.69 1.70
C ALA A 554 -11.43 -3.09 3.15
N ARG A 555 -12.59 -3.73 3.43
CA ARG A 555 -12.91 -4.32 4.74
C ARG A 555 -11.98 -5.49 5.06
N MET A 556 -11.84 -6.46 4.15
CA MET A 556 -10.96 -7.62 4.34
C MET A 556 -9.47 -7.23 4.47
N ALA A 557 -9.01 -6.23 3.72
CA ALA A 557 -7.64 -5.71 3.83
C ALA A 557 -7.37 -5.01 5.17
N ARG A 558 -8.36 -4.27 5.72
CA ARG A 558 -8.28 -3.65 7.06
C ARG A 558 -8.07 -4.68 8.18
N GLU A 559 -8.60 -5.90 8.05
CA GLU A 559 -8.46 -6.94 9.09
C GLU A 559 -7.13 -7.71 9.05
N VAL A 560 -6.49 -7.87 7.88
CA VAL A 560 -5.23 -8.64 7.74
C VAL A 560 -3.99 -7.77 7.47
N GLY A 561 -4.17 -6.46 7.29
CA GLY A 561 -3.09 -5.48 7.13
C GLY A 561 -2.07 -5.87 6.06
N GLY A 562 -0.80 -5.98 6.47
CA GLY A 562 0.33 -6.28 5.58
C GLY A 562 0.26 -7.61 4.82
N GLU A 563 -0.66 -8.51 5.17
CA GLU A 563 -0.84 -9.81 4.49
C GLU A 563 -1.82 -9.75 3.31
N ALA A 564 -2.56 -8.65 3.12
CA ALA A 564 -3.66 -8.56 2.16
C ALA A 564 -3.26 -8.89 0.70
N ARG A 565 -2.05 -8.48 0.25
CA ARG A 565 -1.52 -8.82 -1.09
C ARG A 565 -1.30 -10.34 -1.24
N ALA A 566 -0.75 -10.99 -0.21
CA ALA A 566 -0.43 -12.40 -0.25
C ALA A 566 -1.69 -13.28 -0.12
N ARG A 567 -2.69 -12.86 0.68
CA ARG A 567 -3.99 -13.53 0.82
C ARG A 567 -4.95 -13.30 -0.36
N GLY A 568 -4.67 -12.34 -1.25
CA GLY A 568 -5.47 -12.06 -2.45
C GLY A 568 -6.57 -11.01 -2.29
N TYR A 569 -6.65 -10.31 -1.15
CA TYR A 569 -7.71 -9.32 -0.89
C TYR A 569 -7.50 -7.96 -1.58
N GLY A 570 -6.38 -7.78 -2.30
CA GLY A 570 -6.14 -6.58 -3.13
C GLY A 570 -6.87 -6.65 -4.46
N VAL A 571 -8.16 -6.26 -4.49
CA VAL A 571 -9.02 -6.26 -5.70
C VAL A 571 -8.69 -5.15 -6.70
N LYS A 572 -7.99 -4.09 -6.27
CA LYS A 572 -7.22 -3.25 -7.20
C LYS A 572 -5.80 -3.81 -7.22
N ASP A 573 -5.35 -4.25 -8.39
CA ASP A 573 -3.92 -4.34 -8.65
C ASP A 573 -3.32 -2.93 -8.51
N VAL A 574 -2.16 -2.82 -7.87
CA VAL A 574 -1.49 -1.52 -7.70
C VAL A 574 -0.96 -1.00 -9.05
N GLU A 575 -0.79 -1.91 -10.02
CA GLU A 575 -0.56 -1.62 -11.45
C GLU A 575 -1.75 -0.89 -12.10
N ASP A 576 -2.97 -0.98 -11.54
CA ASP A 576 -4.15 -0.19 -11.94
C ASP A 576 -4.08 1.25 -11.38
N THR A 577 -2.89 1.73 -10.98
CA THR A 577 -2.61 3.09 -10.52
C THR A 577 -1.24 3.57 -11.00
N ASP A 578 -1.22 4.17 -12.20
CA ASP A 578 -0.05 4.83 -12.82
C ASP A 578 0.51 6.05 -12.03
N ASP A 579 -0.06 6.35 -10.86
CA ASP A 579 0.43 7.40 -9.98
C ASP A 579 1.67 6.90 -9.21
N ASP A 580 2.85 7.25 -9.72
CA ASP A 580 4.18 7.13 -9.06
C ASP A 580 4.27 7.87 -7.69
N ASP A 581 3.20 8.57 -7.27
CA ASP A 581 3.02 9.14 -5.94
C ASP A 581 2.29 8.21 -4.94
N SER A 582 1.80 7.05 -5.38
CA SER A 582 1.12 6.04 -4.53
C SER A 582 2.09 5.23 -3.64
N ASP A 583 2.95 5.96 -2.93
CA ASP A 583 3.54 5.56 -1.64
C ASP A 583 2.43 5.57 -0.55
N GLU A 584 1.26 5.02 -0.89
CA GLU A 584 0.13 4.76 -0.01
C GLU A 584 0.48 3.54 0.84
N ALA A 585 0.81 3.81 2.10
CA ALA A 585 0.70 2.82 3.17
C ALA A 585 -0.70 2.15 3.10
N PRO A 586 -0.82 0.85 3.45
CA PRO A 586 -2.05 0.08 3.30
C PRO A 586 -3.26 0.87 3.81
N VAL A 587 -4.23 1.08 2.91
CA VAL A 587 -5.38 2.02 2.98
C VAL A 587 -5.64 2.50 4.41
N SER A 588 -5.28 3.77 4.65
CA SER A 588 -4.93 4.37 5.94
C SER A 588 -5.76 3.93 7.16
N ALA A 589 -5.15 4.10 8.32
CA ALA A 589 -5.83 4.24 9.59
C ALA A 589 -7.14 5.06 9.53
N ALA A 590 -7.23 6.05 8.64
CA ALA A 590 -8.41 6.88 8.36
C ALA A 590 -9.57 6.19 7.60
N TRP A 591 -9.65 4.85 7.58
CA TRP A 591 -10.76 4.11 6.96
C TRP A 591 -11.54 3.23 7.95
N TRP A 592 -11.50 3.55 9.25
CA TRP A 592 -12.32 2.91 10.27
C TRP A 592 -13.52 3.79 10.62
N GLY A 593 -14.74 3.24 10.55
CA GLY A 593 -15.96 3.98 10.89
C GLY A 593 -15.94 4.50 12.33
N ASP A 594 -16.67 5.59 12.58
CA ASP A 594 -16.84 6.10 13.93
C ASP A 594 -17.70 5.14 14.77
N GLU A 595 -17.10 4.50 15.77
CA GLU A 595 -17.82 3.60 16.68
C GLU A 595 -18.83 4.36 17.56
N VAL A 596 -18.70 5.69 17.72
CA VAL A 596 -19.61 6.52 18.52
C VAL A 596 -20.89 6.86 17.74
N SER A 597 -20.81 7.61 16.64
CA SER A 597 -21.99 7.94 15.80
C SER A 597 -22.48 6.78 14.92
N GLY A 598 -21.63 5.80 14.65
CA GLY A 598 -21.82 4.78 13.62
C GLY A 598 -21.52 5.24 12.19
N CYS A 599 -21.03 6.46 11.98
CA CYS A 599 -20.78 7.03 10.65
C CYS A 599 -19.53 6.41 9.98
N PRO A 600 -19.64 5.77 8.80
CA PRO A 600 -18.48 5.17 8.11
C PRO A 600 -17.49 6.21 7.56
N SER A 601 -16.21 5.81 7.39
CA SER A 601 -15.17 6.69 6.83
C SER A 601 -15.35 7.03 5.36
N SER A 602 -15.88 6.09 4.57
CA SER A 602 -16.04 6.22 3.12
C SER A 602 -17.43 6.70 2.76
N LEU A 603 -17.56 7.41 1.62
CA LEU A 603 -18.87 7.83 1.12
C LEU A 603 -19.69 6.60 0.74
N GLU A 604 -19.04 5.59 0.16
CA GLU A 604 -19.61 4.35 -0.30
C GLU A 604 -20.16 3.51 0.86
N GLU A 605 -19.40 3.32 1.95
CA GLU A 605 -19.94 2.65 3.14
C GLU A 605 -21.02 3.47 3.82
N THR A 606 -20.93 4.81 3.80
CA THR A 606 -22.02 5.66 4.33
C THR A 606 -23.32 5.43 3.55
N VAL A 607 -23.24 5.43 2.21
CA VAL A 607 -24.39 5.17 1.34
C VAL A 607 -24.94 3.76 1.56
N MET A 608 -24.08 2.75 1.68
CA MET A 608 -24.50 1.37 2.02
C MET A 608 -25.24 1.31 3.36
N VAL A 609 -24.71 1.92 4.43
CA VAL A 609 -25.35 1.90 5.76
C VAL A 609 -26.70 2.65 5.77
N LEU A 610 -26.87 3.70 4.95
CA LEU A 610 -28.19 4.35 4.79
C LEU A 610 -29.18 3.44 4.06
N LEU A 611 -28.76 2.73 3.00
CA LEU A 611 -29.58 1.75 2.30
C LEU A 611 -29.95 0.56 3.20
N ASP A 612 -29.00 0.05 3.99
CA ASP A 612 -29.20 -1.03 4.96
C ASP A 612 -30.19 -0.65 6.09
N ALA A 613 -30.28 0.64 6.43
CA ALA A 613 -31.27 1.18 7.36
C ALA A 613 -32.65 1.44 6.73
N GLY A 614 -32.81 1.25 5.42
CA GLY A 614 -34.06 1.46 4.68
C GLY A 614 -34.31 2.92 4.26
N PHE A 615 -33.26 3.75 4.16
CA PHE A 615 -33.37 5.03 3.46
C PHE A 615 -33.21 4.84 1.94
N THR A 616 -33.78 5.75 1.16
CA THR A 616 -33.64 5.79 -0.30
C THR A 616 -33.09 7.16 -0.76
N PRO A 617 -32.53 7.29 -1.98
CA PRO A 617 -32.23 8.59 -2.57
C PRO A 617 -33.45 9.49 -2.82
N GLY A 618 -34.68 8.98 -2.62
CA GLY A 618 -35.92 9.74 -2.76
C GLY A 618 -36.43 10.40 -1.48
N ASP A 619 -36.12 9.84 -0.30
CA ASP A 619 -36.61 10.33 1.00
C ASP A 619 -35.49 10.79 1.95
N CYS A 620 -34.22 10.57 1.60
CA CYS A 620 -33.07 10.93 2.43
C CYS A 620 -32.09 11.86 1.67
N PRO A 621 -32.14 13.21 1.88
CA PRO A 621 -31.30 14.15 1.15
C PRO A 621 -29.79 13.93 1.32
N ILE A 622 -29.32 13.46 2.48
CA ILE A 622 -27.89 13.16 2.70
C ILE A 622 -27.42 11.90 1.94
N LEU A 623 -28.30 10.91 1.77
CA LEU A 623 -28.04 9.74 0.93
C LEU A 623 -27.92 10.18 -0.53
N ALA A 624 -28.84 11.04 -0.99
CA ALA A 624 -28.81 11.61 -2.32
C ALA A 624 -27.54 12.45 -2.56
N ASP A 625 -27.16 13.35 -1.65
CA ASP A 625 -25.97 14.20 -1.75
C ASP A 625 -24.66 13.38 -1.77
N LYS A 626 -24.50 12.42 -0.85
CA LYS A 626 -23.32 11.53 -0.83
C LYS A 626 -23.27 10.61 -2.06
N LEU A 627 -24.40 10.10 -2.54
CA LEU A 627 -24.47 9.32 -3.78
C LEU A 627 -24.13 10.16 -5.02
N LYS A 628 -24.63 11.41 -5.10
CA LYS A 628 -24.26 12.34 -6.17
C LYS A 628 -22.77 12.60 -6.17
N HIS A 629 -22.16 12.80 -5.00
CA HIS A 629 -20.71 12.96 -4.89
C HIS A 629 -19.92 11.72 -5.36
N ILE A 630 -20.39 10.49 -5.09
CA ILE A 630 -19.79 9.26 -5.63
C ILE A 630 -19.92 9.22 -7.16
N ILE A 631 -21.10 9.53 -7.72
CA ILE A 631 -21.34 9.54 -9.17
C ILE A 631 -20.45 10.59 -9.86
N ASP A 632 -20.46 11.84 -9.40
CA ASP A 632 -19.64 12.93 -9.97
C ASP A 632 -18.14 12.58 -9.92
N THR A 633 -17.66 12.04 -8.80
CA THR A 633 -16.27 11.61 -8.62
C THR A 633 -15.91 10.42 -9.50
N SER A 634 -16.85 9.48 -9.71
CA SER A 634 -16.64 8.33 -10.60
C SER A 634 -16.54 8.78 -12.06
N VAL A 635 -17.41 9.71 -12.48
CA VAL A 635 -17.37 10.32 -13.82
C VAL A 635 -16.08 11.12 -14.05
N ASP A 636 -15.65 11.94 -13.08
CA ASP A 636 -14.37 12.67 -13.17
C ASP A 636 -13.16 11.74 -13.27
N ASN A 637 -13.09 10.72 -12.41
CA ASN A 637 -12.00 9.75 -12.44
C ASN A 637 -11.94 8.98 -13.77
N TYR A 638 -13.09 8.62 -14.34
CA TYR A 638 -13.18 7.91 -15.61
C TYR A 638 -12.65 8.78 -16.77
N VAL A 639 -13.04 10.06 -16.82
CA VAL A 639 -12.56 11.01 -17.84
C VAL A 639 -11.08 11.35 -17.67
N GLN A 640 -10.63 11.65 -16.45
CA GLN A 640 -9.27 12.12 -16.19
C GLN A 640 -8.21 11.02 -16.35
N ARG A 641 -8.57 9.74 -16.11
CA ARG A 641 -7.64 8.60 -16.16
C ARG A 641 -7.74 7.78 -17.45
N TYR A 642 -8.70 8.07 -18.34
CA TYR A 642 -8.91 7.39 -19.63
C TYR A 642 -9.04 5.87 -19.57
N ARG A 643 -9.53 5.32 -18.46
CA ARG A 643 -9.56 3.87 -18.19
C ARG A 643 -10.76 3.22 -18.85
N VAL A 644 -10.59 2.88 -20.12
CA VAL A 644 -11.58 2.15 -20.89
C VAL A 644 -11.59 0.68 -20.44
N ASP A 645 -12.62 0.27 -19.71
CA ASP A 645 -12.92 -1.14 -19.45
C ASP A 645 -13.25 -1.85 -20.78
N VAL A 646 -12.71 -3.03 -21.02
CA VAL A 646 -12.96 -3.84 -22.23
C VAL A 646 -13.66 -5.14 -21.82
N PRO A 647 -14.94 -5.39 -22.21
CA PRO A 647 -15.68 -6.56 -21.74
C PRO A 647 -15.04 -7.90 -22.07
N MET A 648 -14.50 -8.05 -23.28
CA MET A 648 -13.81 -9.25 -23.75
C MET A 648 -12.29 -9.14 -23.61
N SER A 649 -11.82 -9.03 -22.37
CA SER A 649 -10.39 -9.06 -22.02
C SER A 649 -10.11 -9.57 -20.59
N CYS A 650 -8.87 -9.97 -20.31
CA CYS A 650 -8.43 -10.35 -18.97
C CYS A 650 -6.97 -9.93 -18.69
N ILE A 651 -6.57 -9.91 -17.41
CA ILE A 651 -5.18 -9.73 -17.00
C ILE A 651 -4.75 -10.90 -16.12
N ALA A 652 -3.58 -11.51 -16.41
CA ALA A 652 -2.98 -12.55 -15.58
C ALA A 652 -1.44 -12.56 -15.72
N PHE A 653 -0.74 -13.32 -14.86
CA PHE A 653 0.70 -13.55 -15.03
C PHE A 653 0.99 -14.25 -16.36
N MET A 654 2.06 -13.81 -17.04
CA MET A 654 2.66 -14.58 -18.13
C MET A 654 3.52 -15.71 -17.56
N VAL A 655 3.46 -16.89 -18.18
CA VAL A 655 4.31 -18.04 -17.86
C VAL A 655 4.79 -18.71 -19.15
N PRO A 656 6.00 -19.29 -19.20
CA PRO A 656 6.42 -20.11 -20.33
C PRO A 656 5.63 -21.43 -20.34
N ASP A 657 5.40 -21.99 -21.52
CA ASP A 657 4.83 -23.32 -21.73
C ASP A 657 5.72 -24.40 -21.10
N PRO A 658 5.29 -25.07 -20.00
CA PRO A 658 6.09 -26.06 -19.32
C PRO A 658 6.01 -27.46 -19.98
N THR A 659 5.35 -27.56 -21.13
CA THR A 659 5.10 -28.81 -21.88
C THR A 659 5.67 -28.79 -23.30
N GLY A 660 5.98 -27.62 -23.86
CA GLY A 660 6.43 -27.46 -25.25
C GLY A 660 5.40 -27.92 -26.29
N THR A 661 4.11 -27.64 -26.04
CA THR A 661 2.96 -28.04 -26.88
C THR A 661 2.35 -26.88 -27.68
N LEU A 662 2.60 -25.62 -27.29
CA LEU A 662 2.25 -24.42 -28.06
C LEU A 662 3.25 -24.19 -29.20
N GLY A 663 2.73 -23.94 -30.39
CA GLY A 663 3.50 -23.52 -31.56
C GLY A 663 3.82 -22.01 -31.57
N PRO A 664 4.70 -21.54 -32.47
CA PRO A 664 5.00 -20.11 -32.60
C PRO A 664 3.75 -19.29 -32.94
N GLY A 665 3.39 -18.34 -32.06
CA GLY A 665 2.19 -17.52 -32.19
C GLY A 665 0.91 -18.14 -31.62
N GLU A 666 0.98 -19.32 -30.99
CA GLU A 666 -0.08 -19.88 -30.16
C GLU A 666 0.10 -19.49 -28.68
N ILE A 667 -1.00 -19.28 -27.96
CA ILE A 667 -1.03 -19.11 -26.49
C ILE A 667 -2.15 -19.94 -25.86
N HIS A 668 -2.09 -20.19 -24.54
CA HIS A 668 -3.20 -20.78 -23.78
C HIS A 668 -3.67 -19.85 -22.65
N ILE A 669 -4.98 -19.64 -22.55
CA ILE A 669 -5.61 -18.83 -21.49
C ILE A 669 -6.86 -19.56 -20.98
N LYS A 670 -6.79 -20.07 -19.74
CA LYS A 670 -7.92 -20.72 -19.05
C LYS A 670 -8.06 -20.17 -17.65
N SER A 671 -9.28 -20.00 -17.14
CA SER A 671 -9.57 -19.52 -15.80
C SER A 671 -9.94 -20.64 -14.83
N SER A 672 -9.88 -20.37 -13.52
CA SER A 672 -10.38 -21.32 -12.49
C SER A 672 -11.89 -21.56 -12.57
N HIS A 673 -12.64 -20.56 -13.03
CA HIS A 673 -14.11 -20.53 -13.09
C HIS A 673 -14.56 -19.86 -14.40
N PRO A 674 -15.71 -20.24 -15.00
CA PRO A 674 -16.30 -19.49 -16.11
C PRO A 674 -16.51 -18.03 -15.72
N LYS A 675 -15.99 -17.11 -16.55
CA LYS A 675 -16.03 -15.64 -16.31
C LYS A 675 -15.70 -14.79 -17.54
N PHE A 676 -15.24 -15.40 -18.63
CA PHE A 676 -14.93 -14.71 -19.88
C PHE A 676 -16.20 -14.54 -20.68
N LEU A 677 -16.49 -13.33 -21.16
CA LEU A 677 -17.64 -13.05 -22.00
C LEU A 677 -17.40 -13.52 -23.44
N CYS A 678 -18.39 -14.16 -24.03
CA CYS A 678 -18.47 -14.53 -25.45
C CYS A 678 -19.25 -13.49 -26.27
N GLU A 679 -19.11 -13.50 -27.61
CA GLU A 679 -19.87 -12.61 -28.50
C GLU A 679 -21.40 -12.80 -28.42
N ASP A 680 -21.87 -13.98 -28.00
CA ASP A 680 -23.29 -14.31 -27.80
C ASP A 680 -23.81 -13.97 -26.39
N GLY A 681 -22.96 -13.41 -25.53
CA GLY A 681 -23.28 -13.09 -24.14
C GLY A 681 -23.17 -14.26 -23.15
N THR A 682 -22.69 -15.44 -23.58
CA THR A 682 -22.39 -16.57 -22.68
C THR A 682 -21.09 -16.37 -21.89
N GLU A 683 -20.91 -17.14 -20.82
CA GLU A 683 -19.69 -17.16 -20.00
C GLU A 683 -18.90 -18.45 -20.24
N THR A 684 -17.59 -18.33 -20.53
CA THR A 684 -16.65 -19.46 -20.71
C THR A 684 -15.49 -19.43 -19.71
N ASP A 685 -14.80 -20.57 -19.52
CA ASP A 685 -13.56 -20.70 -18.75
C ASP A 685 -12.29 -20.67 -19.62
N ILE A 686 -12.42 -20.56 -20.95
CA ILE A 686 -11.30 -20.56 -21.91
C ILE A 686 -11.48 -19.54 -23.04
N VAL A 687 -10.38 -18.86 -23.41
CA VAL A 687 -10.31 -17.97 -24.58
C VAL A 687 -9.80 -18.76 -25.79
N LEU A 688 -10.40 -18.57 -26.96
CA LEU A 688 -10.04 -19.24 -28.22
C LEU A 688 -10.09 -18.27 -29.39
N GLY A 689 -9.23 -18.47 -30.39
CA GLY A 689 -9.20 -17.65 -31.61
C GLY A 689 -8.17 -16.52 -31.57
N ASP A 690 -8.35 -15.51 -32.40
CA ASP A 690 -7.43 -14.36 -32.48
C ASP A 690 -7.53 -13.50 -31.21
N VAL A 691 -6.38 -13.09 -30.65
CA VAL A 691 -6.29 -12.34 -29.40
C VAL A 691 -5.10 -11.37 -29.45
N LEU A 692 -5.23 -10.20 -28.84
CA LEU A 692 -4.10 -9.26 -28.65
C LEU A 692 -3.52 -9.44 -27.26
N LEU A 693 -2.19 -9.58 -27.16
CA LEU A 693 -1.44 -9.52 -25.89
C LEU A 693 -0.62 -8.22 -25.81
N THR A 694 -0.55 -7.63 -24.62
CA THR A 694 0.26 -6.44 -24.32
C THR A 694 0.63 -6.35 -22.84
N ARG A 695 1.63 -5.53 -22.53
CA ARG A 695 2.11 -5.24 -21.17
C ARG A 695 2.26 -3.72 -20.95
N HIS A 696 2.32 -3.27 -19.70
CA HIS A 696 2.69 -1.89 -19.35
C HIS A 696 4.17 -1.80 -18.93
N PRO A 697 4.89 -0.71 -19.28
CA PRO A 697 4.47 0.39 -20.16
C PRO A 697 4.40 -0.06 -21.63
N CYS A 698 3.59 0.61 -22.46
CA CYS A 698 3.34 0.24 -23.86
C CYS A 698 3.80 1.39 -24.78
N LYS A 699 5.04 1.32 -25.28
CA LYS A 699 5.73 2.48 -25.88
C LYS A 699 6.10 2.28 -27.34
N LEU A 700 6.49 1.09 -27.77
CA LEU A 700 6.83 0.78 -29.16
C LEU A 700 5.61 0.29 -29.94
N PRO A 701 5.53 0.52 -31.27
CA PRO A 701 4.49 -0.04 -32.14
C PRO A 701 4.30 -1.56 -31.99
N THR A 702 5.36 -2.31 -31.65
CA THR A 702 5.33 -3.77 -31.47
C THR A 702 4.87 -4.25 -30.09
N ASP A 703 4.65 -3.36 -29.11
CA ASP A 703 4.36 -3.78 -27.72
C ASP A 703 2.96 -4.41 -27.52
N VAL A 704 2.12 -4.37 -28.57
CA VAL A 704 0.92 -5.21 -28.70
C VAL A 704 1.17 -6.26 -29.79
N GLN A 705 0.91 -7.53 -29.48
CA GLN A 705 1.04 -8.66 -30.40
C GLN A 705 -0.29 -9.39 -30.60
N LYS A 706 -0.76 -9.45 -31.85
CA LYS A 706 -1.84 -10.33 -32.29
C LYS A 706 -1.32 -11.75 -32.45
N VAL A 707 -1.91 -12.67 -31.69
CA VAL A 707 -1.58 -14.10 -31.61
C VAL A 707 -2.88 -14.93 -31.58
N ARG A 708 -2.78 -16.25 -31.45
CA ARG A 708 -3.94 -17.16 -31.43
C ARG A 708 -4.04 -17.94 -30.12
N ALA A 709 -5.14 -17.75 -29.39
CA ALA A 709 -5.48 -18.58 -28.23
C ALA A 709 -6.01 -19.95 -28.68
N VAL A 710 -5.50 -21.02 -28.06
CA VAL A 710 -5.81 -22.42 -28.36
C VAL A 710 -5.94 -23.26 -27.08
N GLU A 711 -6.75 -24.32 -27.11
CA GLU A 711 -6.76 -25.34 -26.05
C GLU A 711 -5.70 -26.42 -26.35
N LYS A 712 -4.92 -26.78 -25.32
CA LYS A 712 -4.04 -27.96 -25.32
C LYS A 712 -4.46 -28.82 -24.13
N ALA A 713 -4.65 -30.13 -24.33
CA ALA A 713 -5.16 -31.03 -23.30
C ALA A 713 -4.16 -31.21 -22.14
N GLU A 714 -2.90 -30.98 -22.43
CA GLU A 714 -1.74 -30.96 -21.54
C GLU A 714 -1.75 -29.72 -20.64
N LEU A 715 -2.21 -28.57 -21.16
CA LEU A 715 -2.20 -27.30 -20.44
C LEU A 715 -3.43 -27.04 -19.55
N ARG A 716 -4.43 -27.94 -19.57
CA ARG A 716 -5.72 -27.83 -18.85
C ARG A 716 -5.65 -27.48 -17.35
N HIS A 717 -4.51 -27.74 -16.70
CA HIS A 717 -4.28 -27.48 -15.27
C HIS A 717 -3.66 -26.10 -14.98
N PHE A 718 -3.12 -25.40 -15.98
CA PHE A 718 -2.48 -24.08 -15.85
C PHE A 718 -3.52 -22.96 -16.00
N LYS A 719 -4.42 -22.91 -15.02
CA LYS A 719 -5.52 -21.94 -14.90
C LYS A 719 -5.08 -20.62 -14.26
N ASP A 720 -5.79 -19.53 -14.54
CA ASP A 720 -5.55 -18.15 -14.07
C ASP A 720 -4.13 -17.62 -14.35
N VAL A 721 -3.54 -18.06 -15.48
CA VAL A 721 -2.28 -17.57 -16.09
C VAL A 721 -2.45 -17.46 -17.61
N ILE A 722 -1.53 -16.77 -18.28
CA ILE A 722 -1.38 -16.74 -19.74
C ILE A 722 -0.13 -17.55 -20.08
N VAL A 723 -0.28 -18.67 -20.76
CA VAL A 723 0.83 -19.55 -21.14
C VAL A 723 1.35 -19.14 -22.52
N CYS A 724 2.64 -18.81 -22.58
CA CYS A 724 3.34 -18.30 -23.75
C CYS A 724 4.25 -19.38 -24.38
N PRO A 725 4.42 -19.40 -25.71
CA PRO A 725 5.13 -20.47 -26.40
C PRO A 725 6.65 -20.38 -26.19
N VAL A 726 7.28 -21.52 -25.94
CA VAL A 726 8.75 -21.68 -25.97
C VAL A 726 9.22 -22.30 -27.29
N LYS A 727 8.55 -23.36 -27.75
CA LYS A 727 9.02 -24.25 -28.82
C LYS A 727 8.99 -23.58 -30.20
N GLY A 728 10.08 -23.74 -30.97
CA GLY A 728 10.22 -23.19 -32.31
C GLY A 728 10.27 -21.66 -32.38
N THR A 729 10.46 -20.98 -31.24
CA THR A 729 10.55 -19.52 -31.19
C THR A 729 12.00 -19.05 -31.39
N ASN A 730 12.17 -17.89 -32.04
CA ASN A 730 13.49 -17.30 -32.28
C ASN A 730 13.94 -16.35 -31.16
N ARG A 731 12.99 -15.91 -30.31
CA ARG A 731 13.15 -15.04 -29.13
C ARG A 731 12.05 -15.38 -28.13
N ARG A 732 12.25 -15.10 -26.85
CA ARG A 732 11.21 -15.21 -25.82
C ARG A 732 10.01 -14.33 -26.19
N PHE A 733 8.79 -14.87 -26.06
CA PHE A 733 7.58 -14.15 -26.44
C PHE A 733 7.36 -12.86 -25.62
N ALA A 734 7.64 -12.89 -24.31
CA ALA A 734 7.54 -11.73 -23.43
C ALA A 734 8.43 -10.55 -23.87
N ASP A 735 9.54 -10.80 -24.59
CA ASP A 735 10.41 -9.73 -25.13
C ASP A 735 9.68 -8.82 -26.13
N LEU A 736 8.62 -9.30 -26.78
CA LEU A 736 7.81 -8.52 -27.71
C LEU A 736 6.85 -7.57 -26.98
N LEU A 737 6.56 -7.81 -25.70
CA LEU A 737 5.62 -7.03 -24.90
C LEU A 737 6.40 -6.06 -24.00
N ALA A 738 6.96 -5.01 -24.62
CA ALA A 738 7.83 -4.03 -23.97
C ALA A 738 9.04 -4.65 -23.23
N GLY A 739 9.64 -5.72 -23.76
CA GLY A 739 10.83 -6.36 -23.17
C GLY A 739 10.58 -7.08 -21.84
N GLY A 740 9.41 -7.71 -21.67
CA GLY A 740 9.03 -8.39 -20.42
C GLY A 740 9.72 -9.74 -20.18
N ASP A 741 9.56 -10.25 -18.95
CA ASP A 741 10.07 -11.55 -18.49
C ASP A 741 8.96 -12.44 -17.90
N TYR A 742 9.33 -13.53 -17.20
CA TYR A 742 8.39 -14.40 -16.48
C TYR A 742 8.66 -14.43 -14.96
N ASP A 743 9.24 -13.37 -14.39
CA ASP A 743 9.61 -13.24 -12.97
C ASP A 743 8.48 -12.65 -12.09
N GLY A 744 7.41 -12.22 -12.78
CA GLY A 744 6.13 -11.80 -12.23
C GLY A 744 5.35 -10.83 -13.12
N ASP A 745 5.79 -10.61 -14.36
CA ASP A 745 5.07 -9.79 -15.33
C ASP A 745 3.66 -10.35 -15.62
N LYS A 746 2.72 -9.43 -15.80
CA LYS A 746 1.38 -9.73 -16.30
C LYS A 746 1.26 -9.31 -17.77
N ALA A 747 0.34 -9.94 -18.48
CA ALA A 747 -0.14 -9.43 -19.76
C ALA A 747 -1.66 -9.19 -19.71
N ILE A 748 -2.09 -8.20 -20.47
CA ILE A 748 -3.48 -7.98 -20.84
C ILE A 748 -3.74 -8.78 -22.11
N ALA A 749 -4.78 -9.61 -22.10
CA ALA A 749 -5.27 -10.36 -23.26
C ALA A 749 -6.63 -9.82 -23.70
N ILE A 750 -6.81 -9.47 -24.98
CA ILE A 750 -8.03 -8.88 -25.53
C ILE A 750 -8.55 -9.74 -26.69
N TRP A 751 -9.76 -10.29 -26.56
CA TRP A 751 -10.47 -10.99 -27.63
C TRP A 751 -11.69 -10.21 -28.17
N GLN A 752 -11.88 -8.95 -27.72
CA GLN A 752 -12.91 -8.02 -28.21
C GLN A 752 -12.82 -7.80 -29.74
N LYS A 753 -13.79 -8.36 -30.48
CA LYS A 753 -13.82 -8.44 -31.95
C LYS A 753 -13.51 -7.13 -32.67
N GLU A 754 -14.05 -6.02 -32.18
CA GLU A 754 -13.93 -4.66 -32.73
C GLU A 754 -12.52 -4.09 -32.60
N ILE A 755 -11.74 -4.57 -31.63
CA ILE A 755 -10.33 -4.24 -31.44
C ILE A 755 -9.45 -5.24 -32.21
N VAL A 756 -9.69 -6.53 -32.04
CA VAL A 756 -8.86 -7.62 -32.61
C VAL A 756 -8.89 -7.65 -34.13
N SER A 757 -10.06 -7.44 -34.75
CA SER A 757 -10.25 -7.61 -36.20
C SER A 757 -9.50 -6.57 -37.05
N PRO A 758 -9.59 -5.25 -36.78
CA PRO A 758 -8.87 -4.24 -37.55
C PRO A 758 -7.39 -4.10 -37.19
N PHE A 759 -6.97 -4.50 -35.98
CA PHE A 759 -5.58 -4.39 -35.52
C PHE A 759 -4.60 -5.21 -36.38
N LYS A 760 -3.44 -4.62 -36.67
CA LYS A 760 -2.34 -5.24 -37.43
C LYS A 760 -1.05 -5.19 -36.61
N ASN A 761 -0.31 -6.29 -36.59
CA ASN A 761 1.04 -6.30 -35.98
C ASN A 761 1.95 -5.31 -36.71
N ALA A 762 2.62 -4.45 -35.95
CA ALA A 762 3.64 -3.55 -36.48
C ALA A 762 4.84 -4.33 -37.05
N ASP A 763 5.60 -3.67 -37.92
CA ASP A 763 6.85 -4.20 -38.46
C ASP A 763 7.87 -4.48 -37.33
N LEU A 764 8.35 -5.73 -37.27
CA LEU A 764 9.25 -6.19 -36.21
C LEU A 764 10.57 -5.40 -36.14
N LYS A 765 10.95 -4.63 -37.18
CA LYS A 765 12.08 -3.69 -37.12
C LYS A 765 11.98 -2.71 -35.94
N TYR A 766 10.77 -2.32 -35.54
CA TYR A 766 10.55 -1.41 -34.40
C TYR A 766 10.79 -2.07 -33.04
N SER A 767 10.91 -3.41 -33.00
CA SER A 767 11.27 -4.18 -31.79
C SER A 767 12.79 -4.36 -31.61
N HIS A 768 13.61 -3.73 -32.47
CA HIS A 768 15.06 -3.66 -32.33
C HIS A 768 15.53 -2.23 -31.97
N PRO A 769 16.46 -2.06 -31.01
CA PRO A 769 16.95 -0.74 -30.62
C PRO A 769 17.77 -0.06 -31.74
N PRO A 770 17.74 1.28 -31.84
CA PRO A 770 18.62 2.02 -32.75
C PRO A 770 20.10 1.71 -32.52
N ALA A 771 20.86 1.54 -33.59
CA ALA A 771 22.27 1.13 -33.52
C ALA A 771 23.17 2.15 -32.78
N ASP A 772 22.78 3.42 -32.74
CA ASP A 772 23.47 4.50 -32.02
C ASP A 772 23.04 4.63 -30.55
N LEU A 773 21.98 3.94 -30.12
CA LEU A 773 21.43 4.01 -28.75
C LEU A 773 22.51 3.81 -27.67
N PRO A 774 23.44 2.83 -27.76
CA PRO A 774 24.47 2.64 -26.73
C PRO A 774 25.43 3.84 -26.57
N ALA A 775 25.60 4.65 -27.63
CA ALA A 775 26.45 5.84 -27.59
C ALA A 775 25.79 7.05 -26.90
N GLN A 776 24.51 6.96 -26.53
CA GLN A 776 23.76 8.03 -25.86
C GLN A 776 23.86 7.95 -24.32
N PHE A 777 24.47 6.88 -23.78
CA PHE A 777 24.61 6.62 -22.34
C PHE A 777 26.06 6.62 -21.87
N SER A 778 26.29 7.10 -20.64
CA SER A 778 27.46 6.69 -19.87
C SER A 778 27.17 5.35 -19.18
N LYS A 779 28.10 4.40 -19.32
CA LYS A 779 28.00 3.05 -18.76
C LYS A 779 28.96 2.90 -17.58
N ASN A 780 28.54 3.30 -16.39
CA ASN A 780 29.38 3.28 -15.19
C ASN A 780 29.43 1.87 -14.55
N ASN A 781 29.80 0.87 -15.35
CA ASN A 781 29.75 -0.53 -14.99
C ASN A 781 31.05 -0.97 -14.31
N VAL A 782 31.37 -0.34 -13.17
CA VAL A 782 32.37 -0.86 -12.23
C VAL A 782 31.96 -2.29 -11.85
N ILE A 783 32.85 -3.26 -12.10
CA ILE A 783 32.66 -4.66 -11.73
C ILE A 783 33.08 -4.81 -10.26
N VAL A 784 32.36 -5.64 -9.50
CA VAL A 784 32.62 -5.85 -8.07
C VAL A 784 34.09 -6.26 -7.80
N SER A 785 34.69 -7.11 -8.65
CA SER A 785 36.11 -7.49 -8.56
C SER A 785 37.10 -6.32 -8.70
N ASP A 786 36.75 -5.28 -9.45
CA ASP A 786 37.61 -4.10 -9.65
C ASP A 786 37.38 -3.06 -8.54
N PHE A 787 36.13 -2.91 -8.08
CA PHE A 787 35.80 -2.15 -6.86
C PHE A 787 36.61 -2.66 -5.65
N LEU A 788 36.62 -3.97 -5.42
CA LEU A 788 37.37 -4.61 -4.32
C LEU A 788 38.89 -4.44 -4.46
N ARG A 789 39.42 -4.28 -5.68
CA ARG A 789 40.85 -4.01 -5.92
C ARG A 789 41.22 -2.56 -5.60
N CYS A 790 40.35 -1.61 -5.92
CA CYS A 790 40.52 -0.20 -5.60
C CYS A 790 40.25 0.12 -4.12
N TYR A 791 39.30 -0.59 -3.51
CA TYR A 791 38.85 -0.39 -2.14
C TYR A 791 38.81 -1.74 -1.40
N PRO A 792 39.94 -2.19 -0.84
CA PRO A 792 39.97 -3.33 0.08
C PRO A 792 39.09 -3.07 1.30
N SER A 793 38.52 -4.13 1.89
CA SER A 793 37.62 -4.03 3.06
C SER A 793 38.27 -3.44 4.31
N SER A 794 39.60 -3.43 4.40
CA SER A 794 40.38 -2.76 5.45
C SER A 794 40.53 -1.25 5.26
N SER A 795 40.08 -0.69 4.13
CA SER A 795 40.14 0.75 3.84
C SER A 795 39.03 1.52 4.56
N SER A 796 39.37 2.64 5.21
CA SER A 796 38.38 3.56 5.78
C SER A 796 37.42 4.17 4.74
N SER A 797 37.80 4.17 3.46
CA SER A 797 36.95 4.60 2.34
C SER A 797 35.99 3.51 1.83
N TYR A 798 36.11 2.25 2.28
CA TYR A 798 35.34 1.11 1.75
C TYR A 798 33.82 1.35 1.81
N PHE A 799 33.27 1.59 3.01
CA PHE A 799 31.83 1.81 3.16
C PHE A 799 31.33 3.12 2.49
N PRO A 800 32.01 4.28 2.62
CA PRO A 800 31.65 5.48 1.88
C PRO A 800 31.54 5.28 0.37
N GLU A 801 32.47 4.58 -0.26
CA GLU A 801 32.42 4.29 -1.71
C GLU A 801 31.34 3.25 -2.06
N LEU A 802 31.17 2.22 -1.23
CA LEU A 802 30.12 1.21 -1.39
C LEU A 802 28.70 1.83 -1.31
N GLN A 803 28.50 2.77 -0.38
CA GLN A 803 27.25 3.50 -0.23
C GLN A 803 26.91 4.37 -1.45
N LYS A 804 27.89 4.81 -2.28
CA LYS A 804 27.61 5.51 -3.55
C LYS A 804 26.86 4.66 -4.58
N PHE A 805 26.96 3.33 -4.48
CA PHE A 805 26.20 2.39 -5.32
C PHE A 805 24.89 1.96 -4.66
N LEU A 806 24.92 1.61 -3.36
CA LEU A 806 23.73 1.24 -2.58
C LEU A 806 22.65 2.33 -2.56
N LEU A 807 23.07 3.61 -2.58
CA LEU A 807 22.20 4.78 -2.58
C LEU A 807 22.09 5.43 -3.97
N GLY A 808 22.40 4.71 -5.05
CA GLY A 808 22.40 5.25 -6.41
C GLY A 808 21.07 5.90 -6.84
N ALA A 809 19.93 5.40 -6.32
CA ALA A 809 18.59 5.88 -6.67
C ALA A 809 18.34 7.36 -6.32
N ILE A 810 19.01 7.93 -5.30
CA ILE A 810 18.84 9.36 -4.93
C ILE A 810 19.67 10.34 -5.79
N ARG A 811 20.28 9.86 -6.89
CA ARG A 811 21.06 10.68 -7.84
C ARG A 811 20.34 11.04 -9.15
N ASP A 812 19.41 10.21 -9.64
CA ASP A 812 18.94 10.28 -11.04
C ASP A 812 17.41 10.06 -11.21
N THR A 813 16.62 10.27 -10.15
CA THR A 813 15.15 10.08 -10.17
C THR A 813 14.41 10.94 -11.19
N SER A 814 14.95 12.10 -11.59
CA SER A 814 14.25 13.03 -12.50
C SER A 814 14.19 12.57 -13.97
N SER A 815 14.97 11.55 -14.35
CA SER A 815 15.24 11.25 -15.76
C SER A 815 14.16 10.36 -16.42
N VAL A 816 13.58 9.40 -15.69
CA VAL A 816 12.54 8.48 -16.21
C VAL A 816 11.31 9.26 -16.69
N GLY A 817 10.73 10.09 -15.83
CA GLY A 817 9.52 10.87 -16.14
C GLY A 817 9.73 11.89 -17.27
N LYS A 818 10.94 12.46 -17.40
CA LYS A 818 11.30 13.33 -18.53
C LYS A 818 11.25 12.57 -19.85
N TYR A 819 11.90 11.41 -19.94
CA TYR A 819 11.93 10.64 -21.19
C TYR A 819 10.57 10.03 -21.56
N SER A 820 9.73 9.66 -20.58
CA SER A 820 8.33 9.30 -20.85
C SER A 820 7.55 10.48 -21.46
N ASN A 821 7.68 11.69 -20.91
CA ASN A 821 7.04 12.88 -21.47
C ASN A 821 7.63 13.32 -22.82
N PHE A 822 8.95 13.16 -23.04
CA PHE A 822 9.58 13.45 -24.33
C PHE A 822 9.08 12.50 -25.42
N HIS A 823 8.97 11.20 -25.10
CA HIS A 823 8.38 10.19 -25.97
C HIS A 823 6.95 10.59 -26.37
N ASP A 824 6.08 10.85 -25.40
CA ASP A 824 4.67 11.11 -25.67
C ASP A 824 4.48 12.44 -26.46
N ASN A 825 5.30 13.45 -26.18
CA ASN A 825 5.37 14.69 -26.98
C ASN A 825 5.86 14.41 -28.42
N ALA A 826 6.74 13.43 -28.61
CA ALA A 826 7.21 13.00 -29.94
C ALA A 826 6.13 12.21 -30.72
N ILE A 827 5.38 11.27 -30.09
CA ILE A 827 4.20 10.65 -30.74
C ILE A 827 3.25 11.76 -31.24
N TYR A 828 2.94 12.69 -30.34
CA TYR A 828 1.95 13.72 -30.60
C TYR A 828 2.33 14.69 -31.74
N THR A 829 3.64 14.93 -31.95
CA THR A 829 4.15 15.90 -32.93
C THR A 829 4.87 15.31 -34.15
N LYS A 830 5.21 14.02 -34.15
CA LYS A 830 5.98 13.37 -35.23
C LYS A 830 5.37 12.06 -35.75
N GLY A 831 4.42 11.47 -35.03
CA GLY A 831 3.89 10.13 -35.32
C GLY A 831 4.55 9.02 -34.49
N TYR A 832 3.89 7.87 -34.42
CA TYR A 832 4.28 6.77 -33.53
C TYR A 832 5.44 5.92 -34.07
N ASP A 833 5.51 5.74 -35.39
CA ASP A 833 6.54 4.97 -36.10
C ASP A 833 7.81 5.79 -36.43
N HIS A 834 7.78 7.10 -36.20
CA HIS A 834 8.85 8.03 -36.55
C HIS A 834 10.15 7.69 -35.77
N PRO A 835 11.34 7.65 -36.41
CA PRO A 835 12.58 7.16 -35.78
C PRO A 835 12.96 7.82 -34.44
N GLU A 836 12.72 9.13 -34.29
CA GLU A 836 12.94 9.84 -33.01
C GLU A 836 12.00 9.39 -31.89
N THR A 837 10.75 9.03 -32.21
CA THR A 837 9.77 8.51 -31.25
C THR A 837 10.22 7.14 -30.76
N ILE A 838 10.59 6.25 -31.69
CA ILE A 838 11.20 4.95 -31.40
C ILE A 838 12.48 5.08 -30.55
N ARG A 839 13.38 6.02 -30.89
CA ARG A 839 14.56 6.31 -30.08
C ARG A 839 14.19 6.70 -28.65
N LEU A 840 13.22 7.59 -28.47
CA LEU A 840 12.80 8.05 -27.14
C LEU A 840 12.11 6.95 -26.31
N ALA A 841 11.38 6.02 -26.95
CA ALA A 841 10.85 4.83 -26.27
C ALA A 841 11.99 3.96 -25.72
N TYR A 842 12.99 3.66 -26.55
CA TYR A 842 14.18 2.91 -26.13
C TYR A 842 15.02 3.63 -25.08
N MET A 843 15.12 4.97 -25.15
CA MET A 843 15.75 5.76 -24.10
C MET A 843 15.00 5.61 -22.78
N PHE A 844 13.68 5.79 -22.76
CA PHE A 844 12.83 5.62 -21.58
C PHE A 844 13.00 4.23 -20.94
N CYS A 845 12.88 3.14 -21.71
CA CYS A 845 13.03 1.77 -21.20
C CYS A 845 14.46 1.52 -20.64
N SER A 846 15.49 2.05 -21.31
CA SER A 846 16.88 1.91 -20.84
C SER A 846 17.14 2.64 -19.52
N ILE A 847 16.48 3.78 -19.28
CA ILE A 847 16.59 4.57 -18.04
C ILE A 847 15.76 3.94 -16.91
N LEU A 848 14.59 3.36 -17.22
CA LEU A 848 13.77 2.60 -16.28
C LEU A 848 14.58 1.44 -15.65
N ASP A 849 15.39 0.77 -16.47
CA ASP A 849 16.36 -0.24 -16.02
C ASP A 849 17.74 0.30 -15.61
N GLY A 850 17.96 1.62 -15.67
CA GLY A 850 19.23 2.29 -15.31
C GLY A 850 19.74 1.91 -13.92
N SER A 851 18.82 1.79 -12.96
CA SER A 851 19.08 1.36 -11.58
C SER A 851 19.67 -0.05 -11.45
N LYS A 852 19.38 -0.96 -12.39
CA LYS A 852 19.92 -2.33 -12.45
C LYS A 852 21.16 -2.44 -13.35
N THR A 853 21.22 -1.63 -14.40
CA THR A 853 22.19 -1.75 -15.50
C THR A 853 23.46 -0.93 -15.30
N GLY A 854 23.37 0.22 -14.61
CA GLY A 854 24.46 1.21 -14.50
C GLY A 854 24.50 2.24 -15.64
N LEU A 855 23.42 2.35 -16.42
CA LEU A 855 23.27 3.32 -17.51
C LEU A 855 22.67 4.64 -17.02
N THR A 856 23.35 5.74 -17.30
CA THR A 856 22.84 7.13 -17.15
C THR A 856 22.97 7.83 -18.50
N VAL A 857 22.03 8.71 -18.85
CA VAL A 857 22.09 9.44 -20.13
C VAL A 857 23.22 10.48 -20.12
N LEU A 858 23.94 10.62 -21.24
CA LEU A 858 25.01 11.63 -21.34
C LEU A 858 24.44 13.06 -21.18
N PRO A 859 25.05 13.95 -20.39
CA PRO A 859 24.47 15.28 -20.10
C PRO A 859 24.12 16.13 -21.33
N HIS A 860 24.92 16.03 -22.41
CA HIS A 860 24.65 16.74 -23.66
C HIS A 860 23.46 16.16 -24.43
N VAL A 861 23.18 14.85 -24.30
CA VAL A 861 21.98 14.20 -24.85
C VAL A 861 20.75 14.64 -24.06
N VAL A 862 20.83 14.67 -22.71
CA VAL A 862 19.76 15.24 -21.87
C VAL A 862 19.47 16.69 -22.26
N GLN A 863 20.50 17.51 -22.46
CA GLN A 863 20.33 18.91 -22.89
C GLN A 863 19.65 19.02 -24.26
N ARG A 864 20.15 18.30 -25.27
CA ARG A 864 19.57 18.25 -26.63
C ARG A 864 18.10 17.83 -26.60
N ASP A 865 17.79 16.74 -25.90
CA ASP A 865 16.46 16.16 -25.89
C ASP A 865 15.48 17.04 -25.08
N THR A 866 15.96 17.69 -24.01
CA THR A 866 15.21 18.72 -23.29
C THR A 866 14.87 19.89 -24.20
N THR A 867 15.84 20.49 -24.91
CA THR A 867 15.60 21.61 -25.83
C THR A 867 14.61 21.26 -26.95
N ASN A 868 14.59 20.02 -27.42
CA ASN A 868 13.69 19.57 -28.48
C ASN A 868 12.26 19.27 -27.99
N HIS A 869 12.12 18.64 -26.82
CA HIS A 869 10.89 17.94 -26.40
C HIS A 869 10.32 18.37 -25.04
N GLN A 870 11.03 19.12 -24.21
CA GLN A 870 10.51 19.67 -22.95
C GLN A 870 9.58 20.86 -23.25
N LYS A 871 8.29 20.58 -23.35
CA LYS A 871 7.21 21.53 -23.65
C LYS A 871 5.97 21.17 -22.83
N ARG A 872 5.08 22.13 -22.58
CA ARG A 872 3.79 21.90 -21.91
C ARG A 872 2.99 20.83 -22.67
N SER A 873 2.63 19.76 -21.95
CA SER A 873 1.99 18.57 -22.50
C SER A 873 0.74 18.86 -23.34
N PRO A 874 0.37 17.99 -24.30
CA PRO A 874 -0.92 18.04 -24.99
C PRO A 874 -2.10 18.14 -24.02
N ALA A 875 -3.15 18.85 -24.42
CA ALA A 875 -4.27 19.22 -23.53
C ALA A 875 -5.01 18.01 -22.90
N TRP A 876 -4.97 16.84 -23.55
CA TRP A 876 -5.56 15.60 -23.00
C TRP A 876 -4.76 15.03 -21.81
N LYS A 877 -3.43 15.28 -21.74
CA LYS A 877 -2.54 14.73 -20.69
C LYS A 877 -2.39 15.66 -19.47
N GLU A 878 -2.83 16.91 -19.57
CA GLU A 878 -2.64 17.91 -18.52
C GLU A 878 -3.54 17.67 -17.29
N THR A 879 -2.93 17.43 -16.14
CA THR A 879 -3.67 17.28 -14.87
C THR A 879 -4.16 18.62 -14.33
N SER A 880 -5.14 18.59 -13.43
CA SER A 880 -5.59 19.78 -12.70
C SER A 880 -4.47 20.45 -11.90
N ALA A 881 -3.51 19.67 -11.40
CA ALA A 881 -2.32 20.19 -10.70
C ALA A 881 -1.35 20.90 -11.66
N ASP A 882 -1.06 20.31 -12.82
CA ASP A 882 -0.24 20.94 -13.88
C ASP A 882 -0.86 22.27 -14.31
N ARG A 883 -2.17 22.28 -14.58
CA ARG A 883 -2.89 23.50 -14.98
C ARG A 883 -2.77 24.59 -13.92
N THR A 884 -3.00 24.24 -12.66
CA THR A 884 -2.89 25.18 -11.52
C THR A 884 -1.46 25.72 -11.38
N HIS A 885 -0.44 24.89 -11.60
CA HIS A 885 0.97 25.30 -11.62
C HIS A 885 1.28 26.27 -12.78
N TRP A 886 0.80 25.99 -14.00
CA TRP A 886 1.01 26.88 -15.14
C TRP A 886 0.28 28.23 -15.00
N GLU A 887 -0.97 28.20 -14.51
CA GLU A 887 -1.79 29.40 -14.27
C GLU A 887 -1.22 30.29 -13.15
N SER A 888 -0.71 29.69 -12.07
CA SER A 888 -0.07 30.44 -10.97
C SER A 888 1.38 30.87 -11.25
N GLY A 889 2.10 30.15 -12.11
CA GLY A 889 3.50 30.43 -12.46
C GLY A 889 3.75 31.61 -13.40
N MET A 890 2.70 32.35 -13.80
CA MET A 890 2.75 33.46 -14.78
C MET A 890 3.32 33.05 -16.16
N SER A 891 3.24 31.77 -16.53
CA SER A 891 3.73 31.28 -17.82
C SER A 891 2.62 31.29 -18.87
N ASN A 892 2.88 31.95 -20.00
CA ASN A 892 1.99 31.96 -21.17
C ASN A 892 2.30 30.80 -22.16
N GLU A 893 3.00 29.75 -21.72
CA GLU A 893 3.26 28.58 -22.58
C GLU A 893 1.95 27.83 -22.86
N LEU A 894 1.59 27.72 -24.14
CA LEU A 894 0.42 26.97 -24.60
C LEU A 894 0.71 25.46 -24.66
N ASN A 895 -0.32 24.63 -24.46
CA ASN A 895 -0.21 23.19 -24.68
C ASN A 895 0.28 22.89 -26.10
N LEU A 896 1.16 21.89 -26.21
CA LEU A 896 1.78 21.45 -27.47
C LEU A 896 0.72 21.22 -28.57
N PRO A 897 0.75 21.94 -29.72
CA PRO A 897 -0.23 21.76 -30.80
C PRO A 897 0.20 20.64 -31.76
N ARG A 898 -0.77 19.84 -32.24
CA ARG A 898 -0.52 18.82 -33.28
C ARG A 898 -0.37 19.47 -34.67
N PRO A 899 0.68 19.14 -35.45
CA PRO A 899 0.80 19.57 -36.84
C PRO A 899 -0.41 19.19 -37.70
N ARG A 900 -0.99 20.17 -38.41
CA ARG A 900 -2.20 20.01 -39.24
C ARG A 900 -2.08 19.00 -40.41
N VAL A 901 -0.87 18.54 -40.71
CA VAL A 901 -0.59 17.53 -41.74
C VAL A 901 -0.75 16.09 -41.24
N MET A 902 -0.82 15.88 -39.92
CA MET A 902 -1.03 14.57 -39.33
C MET A 902 -2.52 14.28 -39.10
N PRO A 903 -2.94 13.00 -39.11
CA PRO A 903 -4.31 12.63 -38.77
C PRO A 903 -4.64 13.04 -37.31
N PRO A 904 -5.93 13.19 -36.96
CA PRO A 904 -6.37 13.42 -35.59
C PRO A 904 -5.75 12.42 -34.62
N PHE A 905 -5.33 12.86 -33.43
CA PHE A 905 -4.79 11.94 -32.44
C PHE A 905 -5.92 11.27 -31.65
N ILE A 906 -5.81 9.96 -31.40
CA ILE A 906 -6.83 9.19 -30.66
C ILE A 906 -7.19 9.83 -29.32
N MET A 907 -6.21 10.26 -28.52
CA MET A 907 -6.49 10.84 -27.21
C MET A 907 -7.17 12.21 -27.28
N ASP A 908 -6.98 12.99 -28.34
CA ASP A 908 -7.74 14.24 -28.55
C ASP A 908 -9.22 13.93 -28.89
N VAL A 909 -9.45 12.89 -29.69
CA VAL A 909 -10.80 12.42 -30.05
C VAL A 909 -11.51 11.84 -28.83
N VAL A 910 -10.84 10.98 -28.05
CA VAL A 910 -11.40 10.43 -26.80
C VAL A 910 -11.65 11.56 -25.81
N PHE A 911 -10.68 12.43 -25.50
CA PHE A 911 -10.85 13.54 -24.55
C PHE A 911 -12.03 14.46 -24.90
N SER A 912 -12.14 14.87 -26.17
CA SER A 912 -13.23 15.74 -26.61
C SER A 912 -14.60 15.05 -26.56
N GLN A 913 -14.69 13.78 -26.98
CA GLN A 913 -15.92 12.99 -26.88
C GLN A 913 -16.32 12.68 -25.42
N SER A 914 -15.37 12.31 -24.57
CA SER A 914 -15.58 12.07 -23.13
C SER A 914 -16.10 13.33 -22.45
N LYS A 915 -15.45 14.48 -22.68
CA LYS A 915 -15.87 15.76 -22.10
C LYS A 915 -17.28 16.16 -22.54
N GLN A 916 -17.62 15.94 -23.81
CA GLN A 916 -18.98 16.20 -24.32
C GLN A 916 -20.02 15.25 -23.72
N TYR A 917 -19.73 13.95 -23.68
CA TYR A 917 -20.68 12.94 -23.20
C TYR A 917 -20.91 13.01 -21.69
N CYS A 918 -19.84 13.20 -20.91
CA CYS A 918 -19.96 13.37 -19.47
C CYS A 918 -20.65 14.68 -19.08
N ALA A 919 -20.54 15.74 -19.88
CA ALA A 919 -21.37 16.95 -19.70
C ALA A 919 -22.87 16.64 -19.91
N GLN A 920 -23.22 15.85 -20.94
CA GLN A 920 -24.60 15.42 -21.18
C GLN A 920 -25.14 14.57 -20.03
N LYS A 921 -24.39 13.56 -19.56
CA LYS A 921 -24.76 12.73 -18.41
C LYS A 921 -24.85 13.56 -17.11
N ARG A 922 -23.95 14.52 -16.87
CA ARG A 922 -24.07 15.45 -15.73
C ARG A 922 -25.37 16.25 -15.75
N SER A 923 -25.83 16.75 -16.89
CA SER A 923 -27.14 17.41 -16.98
C SER A 923 -28.34 16.48 -16.78
N VAL A 924 -28.18 15.16 -16.86
CA VAL A 924 -29.21 14.17 -16.46
C VAL A 924 -29.16 13.93 -14.95
N ILE A 925 -27.95 13.71 -14.40
CA ILE A 925 -27.68 13.60 -12.96
C ILE A 925 -28.24 14.81 -12.21
N GLU A 926 -27.85 16.02 -12.60
CA GLU A 926 -28.29 17.29 -12.00
C GLU A 926 -29.82 17.43 -11.97
N ARG A 927 -30.52 17.01 -13.04
CA ARG A 927 -31.99 17.05 -13.10
C ARG A 927 -32.60 16.08 -12.07
N MET A 928 -32.17 14.82 -12.10
CA MET A 928 -32.71 13.77 -11.22
C MET A 928 -32.49 14.05 -9.72
N PHE A 929 -31.37 14.70 -9.37
CA PHE A 929 -31.11 15.16 -8.00
C PHE A 929 -31.82 16.48 -7.64
N LYS A 930 -31.96 17.42 -8.58
CA LYS A 930 -32.66 18.70 -8.34
C LYS A 930 -34.15 18.50 -8.05
N ASP A 931 -34.82 17.60 -8.78
CA ASP A 931 -36.25 17.34 -8.58
C ASP A 931 -36.53 16.64 -7.22
N ARG A 932 -35.49 16.13 -6.55
CA ARG A 932 -35.52 15.49 -5.22
C ARG A 932 -34.85 16.32 -4.10
N SER A 933 -34.43 17.57 -4.36
CA SER A 933 -33.71 18.39 -3.37
C SER A 933 -34.61 19.07 -2.31
N ASN A 934 -35.93 18.97 -2.44
CA ASN A 934 -36.87 19.52 -1.47
C ASN A 934 -37.00 18.60 -0.25
N SER A 935 -36.38 18.97 0.88
CA SER A 935 -36.48 18.16 2.10
C SER A 935 -37.88 18.21 2.70
N VAL A 936 -38.64 17.14 2.49
CA VAL A 936 -39.74 16.74 3.37
C VAL A 936 -39.12 16.19 4.66
N ILE A 937 -39.72 16.50 5.81
CA ILE A 937 -39.25 16.01 7.11
C ILE A 937 -39.61 14.51 7.27
N ASP A 938 -38.62 13.67 7.58
CA ASP A 938 -38.87 12.25 7.78
C ASP A 938 -39.69 12.02 9.06
N HIS A 939 -40.94 11.60 8.88
CA HIS A 939 -41.88 11.31 9.95
C HIS A 939 -41.40 10.19 10.87
N ALA A 940 -40.56 9.26 10.40
CA ALA A 940 -39.94 8.23 11.24
C ALA A 940 -38.96 8.86 12.23
N LEU A 941 -38.03 9.69 11.72
CA LEU A 941 -36.93 10.24 12.51
C LEU A 941 -37.39 11.21 13.61
N VAL A 942 -38.48 11.94 13.39
CA VAL A 942 -39.07 12.85 14.39
C VAL A 942 -40.10 12.19 15.33
N LYS A 943 -40.45 10.92 15.10
CA LYS A 943 -41.48 10.23 15.90
C LYS A 943 -41.08 10.04 17.37
N PRO A 944 -39.86 9.55 17.73
CA PRO A 944 -39.46 9.39 19.12
C PRO A 944 -39.58 10.69 19.94
N TRP A 945 -39.12 11.82 19.39
CA TRP A 945 -39.22 13.12 20.05
C TRP A 945 -40.67 13.56 20.27
N LYS A 946 -41.56 13.37 19.29
CA LYS A 946 -42.99 13.67 19.43
C LYS A 946 -43.66 12.78 20.48
N GLU A 947 -43.34 11.49 20.51
CA GLU A 947 -43.86 10.54 21.50
C GLU A 947 -43.43 10.88 22.94
N ALA A 948 -42.24 11.48 23.12
CA ALA A 948 -41.77 11.99 24.41
C ALA A 948 -42.44 13.30 24.83
N LEU A 949 -42.62 14.27 23.92
CA LEU A 949 -43.41 15.47 24.20
C LEU A 949 -44.86 15.13 24.56
N ASP A 950 -45.45 14.14 23.89
CA ASP A 950 -46.80 13.67 24.23
C ASP A 950 -46.82 12.79 25.49
N ARG A 951 -45.69 12.21 25.91
CA ARG A 951 -45.52 11.59 27.25
C ARG A 951 -45.63 12.67 28.32
N ALA A 952 -44.86 13.75 28.23
CA ALA A 952 -44.86 14.86 29.19
C ALA A 952 -46.27 15.47 29.40
N LYS A 953 -46.92 15.87 28.31
CA LYS A 953 -48.29 16.43 28.33
C LYS A 953 -49.30 15.53 29.04
N ARG A 954 -49.19 14.20 28.90
CA ARG A 954 -50.10 13.24 29.56
C ARG A 954 -49.90 13.11 31.07
N PHE A 955 -48.78 13.57 31.62
CA PHE A 955 -48.57 13.72 33.07
C PHE A 955 -49.01 15.12 33.54
N GLN A 956 -48.67 16.17 32.78
CA GLN A 956 -49.09 17.55 33.07
C GLN A 956 -50.62 17.71 33.14
N LEU A 957 -51.36 17.09 32.21
CA LEU A 957 -52.84 17.05 32.21
C LEU A 957 -53.47 16.33 33.42
N LYS A 958 -52.67 15.72 34.29
CA LYS A 958 -53.11 15.11 35.56
C LYS A 958 -52.75 15.94 36.79
N ASN A 959 -52.17 17.15 36.61
CA ASN A 959 -51.54 17.95 37.65
C ASN A 959 -50.47 17.19 38.46
N ASP A 960 -49.75 16.29 37.79
CA ASP A 960 -48.70 15.48 38.40
C ASP A 960 -47.35 16.22 38.37
N VAL A 961 -46.65 16.27 39.51
CA VAL A 961 -45.30 16.85 39.65
C VAL A 961 -44.31 16.17 38.71
N MET A 962 -44.50 14.87 38.45
CA MET A 962 -43.70 14.11 37.48
C MET A 962 -43.72 14.75 36.07
N GLY A 963 -44.81 15.45 35.71
CA GLY A 963 -44.96 16.11 34.41
C GLY A 963 -44.02 17.31 34.19
N SER A 964 -43.53 17.94 35.25
CA SER A 964 -42.51 19.01 35.16
C SER A 964 -41.10 18.43 35.03
N CYS A 965 -40.79 17.38 35.79
CA CYS A 965 -39.46 16.76 35.75
C CYS A 965 -39.17 16.05 34.41
N ILE A 966 -40.21 15.56 33.70
CA ILE A 966 -40.05 15.08 32.33
C ILE A 966 -39.65 16.22 31.38
N ASP A 967 -40.23 17.41 31.52
CA ASP A 967 -39.84 18.58 30.71
C ASP A 967 -38.42 19.07 31.05
N GLU A 968 -38.00 19.04 32.33
CA GLU A 968 -36.63 19.33 32.74
C GLU A 968 -35.59 18.38 32.07
N GLU A 969 -35.91 17.10 31.95
CA GLU A 969 -35.07 16.12 31.23
C GLU A 969 -35.05 16.35 29.70
N LEU A 970 -36.18 16.76 29.12
CA LEU A 970 -36.27 17.10 27.69
C LEU A 970 -35.53 18.40 27.38
N ASP A 971 -35.62 19.42 28.24
CA ASP A 971 -34.85 20.66 28.14
C ASP A 971 -33.34 20.40 28.26
N ALA A 972 -32.91 19.49 29.13
CA ALA A 972 -31.51 19.08 29.21
C ALA A 972 -31.01 18.41 27.92
N ILE A 973 -31.88 17.70 27.19
CA ILE A 973 -31.59 17.17 25.85
C ILE A 973 -31.55 18.29 24.81
N ILE A 974 -32.51 19.22 24.82
CA ILE A 974 -32.56 20.37 23.90
C ILE A 974 -31.27 21.18 24.00
N HIS A 975 -30.94 21.72 25.17
CA HIS A 975 -29.79 22.61 25.37
C HIS A 975 -28.47 21.97 24.93
N HIS A 976 -28.30 20.67 25.19
CA HIS A 976 -27.11 19.93 24.76
C HIS A 976 -27.04 19.77 23.23
N VAL A 977 -28.15 19.39 22.58
CA VAL A 977 -28.18 19.21 21.12
C VAL A 977 -27.99 20.54 20.38
N GLU A 978 -28.60 21.64 20.85
CA GLU A 978 -28.44 22.97 20.25
C GLU A 978 -26.97 23.47 20.33
N GLU A 979 -26.33 23.31 21.49
CA GLU A 979 -24.92 23.66 21.69
C GLU A 979 -23.99 22.78 20.84
N MET A 980 -24.28 21.48 20.71
CA MET A 980 -23.49 20.59 19.87
C MET A 980 -23.65 20.89 18.37
N HIS A 981 -24.84 21.31 17.92
CA HIS A 981 -25.06 21.80 16.56
C HIS A 981 -24.23 23.08 16.30
N ARG A 982 -24.17 23.99 17.28
CA ARG A 982 -23.31 25.19 17.20
C ARG A 982 -21.83 24.81 17.12
N ILE A 983 -21.35 23.89 17.97
CA ILE A 983 -19.96 23.41 17.98
C ILE A 983 -19.60 22.72 16.65
N HIS A 984 -20.51 21.93 16.07
CA HIS A 984 -20.34 21.34 14.74
C HIS A 984 -20.18 22.43 13.67
N LYS A 985 -21.12 23.39 13.62
CA LYS A 985 -21.10 24.53 12.70
C LYS A 985 -19.84 25.38 12.84
N ASP A 986 -19.35 25.61 14.05
CA ASP A 986 -18.12 26.37 14.32
C ASP A 986 -16.84 25.58 13.92
N LYS A 987 -16.80 24.26 14.15
CA LYS A 987 -15.65 23.40 13.80
C LYS A 987 -15.57 23.04 12.30
N ILE A 988 -16.70 22.99 11.58
CA ILE A 988 -16.81 22.46 10.21
C ILE A 988 -17.31 23.49 9.19
N GLY A 989 -18.24 24.38 9.56
CA GLY A 989 -18.84 25.39 8.68
C GLY A 989 -18.03 26.67 8.51
N ALA A 990 -16.95 26.86 9.29
CA ALA A 990 -16.15 28.08 9.31
C ALA A 990 -15.11 28.18 8.18
N GLY A 991 -15.59 28.30 6.93
CA GLY A 991 -14.81 28.76 5.77
C GLY A 991 -14.05 27.68 4.98
N PRO A 992 -13.32 28.09 3.92
CA PRO A 992 -12.51 27.18 3.10
C PRO A 992 -11.34 26.65 3.94
N GLY A 993 -11.32 25.35 4.21
CA GLY A 993 -10.28 24.72 5.03
C GLY A 993 -10.69 23.49 5.83
N PHE A 994 -11.97 23.11 5.95
CA PHE A 994 -12.31 21.80 6.52
C PHE A 994 -12.07 20.67 5.53
N THR A 995 -12.54 20.82 4.28
CA THR A 995 -12.34 19.88 3.17
C THR A 995 -10.87 19.60 2.88
N ASP A 996 -10.04 20.63 3.02
CA ASP A 996 -8.66 20.67 2.53
C ASP A 996 -7.67 20.14 3.58
N LYS A 997 -8.16 19.82 4.78
CA LYS A 997 -7.42 19.06 5.80
C LYS A 997 -7.26 17.60 5.34
N ARG A 998 -6.15 16.99 5.79
CA ARG A 998 -5.93 15.54 5.69
C ARG A 998 -7.10 14.75 6.28
N ILE A 999 -7.42 13.61 5.68
CA ILE A 999 -8.56 12.77 6.05
C ILE A 999 -8.50 12.32 7.52
N GLU A 1000 -7.32 12.00 8.06
CA GLU A 1000 -7.11 11.69 9.48
C GLU A 1000 -7.64 12.84 10.36
N HIS A 1001 -7.18 14.06 10.12
CA HIS A 1001 -7.52 15.23 10.92
C HIS A 1001 -9.00 15.64 10.78
N ARG A 1002 -9.62 15.40 9.62
CA ARG A 1002 -11.07 15.58 9.42
C ARG A 1002 -11.87 14.60 10.29
N GLN A 1003 -11.43 13.34 10.37
CA GLN A 1003 -12.07 12.33 11.22
C GLN A 1003 -11.82 12.57 12.70
N ASP A 1004 -10.63 13.01 13.12
CA ASP A 1004 -10.36 13.38 14.52
C ASP A 1004 -11.33 14.48 15.01
N ILE A 1005 -11.61 15.48 14.16
CA ILE A 1005 -12.59 16.55 14.43
C ILE A 1005 -14.01 15.99 14.56
N LEU A 1006 -14.45 15.17 13.61
CA LEU A 1006 -15.80 14.57 13.60
C LEU A 1006 -16.01 13.66 14.82
N ARG A 1007 -15.06 12.76 15.09
CA ARG A 1007 -15.09 11.84 16.25
C ARG A 1007 -15.11 12.60 17.58
N SER A 1008 -14.36 13.71 17.71
CA SER A 1008 -14.48 14.60 18.88
C SER A 1008 -15.90 15.12 19.06
N ILE A 1009 -16.56 15.58 17.97
CA ILE A 1009 -17.93 16.11 18.04
C ILE A 1009 -18.93 15.00 18.40
N ALA A 1010 -18.78 13.80 17.83
CA ALA A 1010 -19.62 12.65 18.16
C ALA A 1010 -19.44 12.20 19.63
N GLN A 1011 -18.21 12.20 20.15
CA GLN A 1011 -17.92 11.93 21.57
C GLN A 1011 -18.55 12.98 22.49
N ASP A 1012 -18.33 14.27 22.21
CA ASP A 1012 -18.92 15.39 22.95
C ASP A 1012 -20.47 15.30 22.95
N PHE A 1013 -21.07 14.90 21.82
CA PHE A 1013 -22.51 14.69 21.66
C PHE A 1013 -23.04 13.46 22.43
N ALA A 1014 -22.28 12.36 22.44
CA ALA A 1014 -22.65 11.14 23.14
C ALA A 1014 -22.61 11.31 24.67
N ALA A 1015 -21.57 11.97 25.19
CA ALA A 1015 -21.25 12.03 26.63
C ALA A 1015 -22.18 12.87 27.53
N LYS A 1016 -23.21 13.52 26.96
CA LYS A 1016 -24.17 14.38 27.69
C LYS A 1016 -25.59 14.27 27.08
N PRO A 1017 -26.67 14.71 27.77
CA PRO A 1017 -26.70 15.07 29.20
C PRO A 1017 -26.36 13.86 30.09
N ASP A 1018 -26.11 14.12 31.37
CA ASP A 1018 -25.69 13.08 32.31
C ASP A 1018 -26.89 12.21 32.73
N VAL A 1019 -27.03 11.05 32.09
CA VAL A 1019 -28.15 10.12 32.30
C VAL A 1019 -28.20 9.58 33.74
N SER A 1020 -27.10 9.62 34.50
CA SER A 1020 -27.12 9.23 35.93
C SER A 1020 -27.96 10.17 36.81
N LYS A 1021 -28.37 11.32 36.26
CA LYS A 1021 -29.26 12.30 36.89
C LYS A 1021 -30.68 12.30 36.29
N MET A 1022 -30.99 11.35 35.42
CA MET A 1022 -32.29 11.21 34.74
C MET A 1022 -33.09 10.04 35.33
N CYS A 1023 -34.39 10.25 35.48
CA CYS A 1023 -35.36 9.35 36.10
C CYS A 1023 -36.43 8.86 35.11
N PHE A 1024 -36.73 9.61 34.04
CA PHE A 1024 -37.85 9.31 33.12
C PHE A 1024 -37.43 8.74 31.75
N PHE A 1025 -36.15 8.88 31.38
CA PHE A 1025 -35.59 8.31 30.16
C PHE A 1025 -34.34 7.47 30.43
N SER A 1026 -34.36 6.23 29.94
CA SER A 1026 -33.19 5.33 29.92
C SER A 1026 -32.09 5.82 28.97
N GLU A 1027 -30.84 5.35 29.11
CA GLU A 1027 -29.73 5.75 28.24
C GLU A 1027 -30.02 5.52 26.74
N ASP A 1028 -30.64 4.39 26.40
CA ASP A 1028 -31.14 4.06 25.05
C ASP A 1028 -32.25 5.02 24.56
N GLU A 1029 -33.09 5.52 25.46
CA GLU A 1029 -34.09 6.55 25.12
C GLU A 1029 -33.42 7.91 24.95
N VAL A 1030 -32.52 8.33 25.83
CA VAL A 1030 -31.80 9.60 25.73
C VAL A 1030 -30.96 9.66 24.44
N ALA A 1031 -30.27 8.57 24.07
CA ALA A 1031 -29.56 8.47 22.79
C ALA A 1031 -30.52 8.62 21.59
N ARG A 1032 -31.67 7.91 21.61
CA ARG A 1032 -32.69 7.97 20.56
C ARG A 1032 -33.38 9.34 20.48
N LEU A 1033 -33.62 10.00 21.61
CA LEU A 1033 -34.22 11.33 21.68
C LEU A 1033 -33.24 12.41 21.23
N LYS A 1034 -31.95 12.32 21.61
CA LYS A 1034 -30.88 13.17 21.06
C LYS A 1034 -30.81 13.07 19.53
N ALA A 1035 -30.80 11.86 18.98
CA ALA A 1035 -30.79 11.65 17.53
C ALA A 1035 -32.05 12.24 16.85
N SER A 1036 -33.24 11.92 17.39
CA SER A 1036 -34.53 12.39 16.88
C SER A 1036 -34.67 13.92 16.92
N TYR A 1037 -34.20 14.55 18.00
CA TYR A 1037 -34.20 16.01 18.14
C TYR A 1037 -33.12 16.69 17.31
N ALA A 1038 -31.91 16.12 17.20
CA ALA A 1038 -30.84 16.65 16.35
C ALA A 1038 -31.29 16.75 14.89
N TYR A 1039 -31.97 15.73 14.37
CA TYR A 1039 -32.56 15.77 13.02
C TYR A 1039 -33.67 16.83 12.91
N LEU A 1040 -34.57 16.93 13.90
CA LEU A 1040 -35.64 17.95 13.93
C LEU A 1040 -35.11 19.38 14.04
N TYR A 1041 -33.97 19.59 14.71
CA TYR A 1041 -33.36 20.90 14.91
C TYR A 1041 -32.54 21.32 13.68
N ASP A 1042 -31.69 20.45 13.16
CA ASP A 1042 -30.94 20.65 11.91
C ASP A 1042 -31.88 20.97 10.72
N HIS A 1043 -33.00 20.25 10.61
CA HIS A 1043 -34.04 20.53 9.61
C HIS A 1043 -34.64 21.96 9.72
N LYS A 1044 -34.71 22.53 10.93
CA LYS A 1044 -35.21 23.91 11.15
C LYS A 1044 -34.13 24.97 10.94
N GLN A 1045 -32.87 24.67 11.27
CA GLN A 1045 -31.76 25.64 11.23
C GLN A 1045 -31.07 25.70 9.85
N SER A 1046 -31.16 24.63 9.06
CA SER A 1046 -30.61 24.59 7.71
C SER A 1046 -31.49 25.33 6.70
N SER A 1047 -30.90 26.21 5.91
CA SER A 1047 -31.55 26.88 4.77
C SER A 1047 -31.95 25.92 3.63
N ARG A 1048 -31.52 24.64 3.67
CA ARG A 1048 -31.93 23.57 2.76
C ARG A 1048 -32.97 22.61 3.37
N GLY A 1049 -33.32 22.79 4.65
CA GLY A 1049 -34.10 21.81 5.41
C GLY A 1049 -33.30 20.56 5.83
N TRP A 1050 -31.98 20.52 5.64
CA TRP A 1050 -31.12 19.43 6.09
C TRP A 1050 -29.64 19.84 6.13
N GLY A 1051 -28.86 19.17 6.96
CA GLY A 1051 -27.42 19.30 7.11
C GLY A 1051 -26.74 17.97 7.45
N GLN A 1052 -25.45 18.03 7.77
CA GLN A 1052 -24.63 16.84 8.06
C GLN A 1052 -24.59 16.50 9.56
N PHE A 1053 -24.78 17.50 10.44
CA PHE A 1053 -24.71 17.37 11.90
C PHE A 1053 -25.38 16.11 12.49
N PRO A 1054 -26.69 15.84 12.28
CA PRO A 1054 -27.35 14.72 12.95
C PRO A 1054 -26.79 13.36 12.51
N TRP A 1055 -26.24 13.27 11.29
CA TRP A 1055 -25.62 12.06 10.76
C TRP A 1055 -24.18 11.91 11.27
N ASP A 1056 -23.43 13.00 11.35
CA ASP A 1056 -22.05 13.00 11.85
C ASP A 1056 -21.95 12.64 13.35
N VAL A 1057 -23.05 12.76 14.12
CA VAL A 1057 -23.09 12.48 15.57
C VAL A 1057 -23.98 11.31 15.99
N ALA A 1058 -24.95 10.87 15.17
CA ALA A 1058 -25.95 9.88 15.58
C ALA A 1058 -26.50 8.99 14.43
N MET A 1059 -25.71 8.72 13.39
CA MET A 1059 -26.13 7.92 12.22
C MET A 1059 -26.76 6.56 12.57
N ARG A 1060 -26.15 5.81 13.49
CA ARG A 1060 -26.63 4.47 13.90
C ARG A 1060 -28.01 4.55 14.54
N GLU A 1061 -28.22 5.52 15.42
CA GLU A 1061 -29.48 5.73 16.13
C GLU A 1061 -30.58 6.21 15.17
N LEU A 1062 -30.26 7.10 14.22
CA LEU A 1062 -31.18 7.49 13.14
C LEU A 1062 -31.56 6.29 12.26
N GLY A 1063 -30.59 5.46 11.87
CA GLY A 1063 -30.84 4.23 11.11
C GLY A 1063 -31.71 3.23 11.88
N ALA A 1064 -31.47 3.07 13.18
CA ALA A 1064 -32.30 2.22 14.04
C ALA A 1064 -33.73 2.73 14.19
N ILE A 1065 -33.93 4.06 14.24
CA ILE A 1065 -35.28 4.68 14.22
C ILE A 1065 -35.98 4.39 12.88
N LYS A 1066 -35.28 4.56 11.74
CA LYS A 1066 -35.81 4.32 10.40
C LYS A 1066 -36.21 2.85 10.21
N ALA A 1067 -35.30 1.92 10.45
CA ALA A 1067 -35.54 0.49 10.27
C ALA A 1067 -36.72 -0.01 11.14
N LYS A 1068 -36.79 0.42 12.41
CA LYS A 1068 -37.88 0.07 13.33
C LYS A 1068 -39.23 0.70 12.93
N PHE A 1069 -39.23 1.83 12.24
CA PHE A 1069 -40.45 2.44 11.70
C PHE A 1069 -40.98 1.68 10.48
N LEU A 1070 -40.08 1.19 9.62
CA LEU A 1070 -40.43 0.45 8.40
C LEU A 1070 -40.93 -0.98 8.69
N GLY A 1071 -40.42 -1.65 9.73
CA GLY A 1071 -40.91 -2.97 10.12
C GLY A 1071 -40.00 -3.74 11.08
N PRO A 1072 -40.10 -5.09 11.08
CA PRO A 1072 -39.19 -5.94 11.84
C PRO A 1072 -37.74 -5.81 11.34
N SER A 1073 -36.82 -5.50 12.24
CA SER A 1073 -35.38 -5.32 11.96
C SER A 1073 -34.53 -6.25 12.83
N LYS A 1074 -33.31 -6.58 12.37
CA LYS A 1074 -32.38 -7.48 13.10
C LYS A 1074 -31.08 -6.75 13.47
N THR A 1075 -30.76 -6.69 14.76
CA THR A 1075 -29.46 -6.21 15.25
C THR A 1075 -28.35 -7.19 14.90
N VAL A 1076 -27.20 -6.68 14.45
CA VAL A 1076 -25.99 -7.42 14.08
C VAL A 1076 -24.77 -6.73 14.71
N GLN A 1077 -23.78 -7.50 15.17
CA GLN A 1077 -22.51 -6.95 15.68
C GLN A 1077 -21.67 -6.42 14.52
N SER A 1078 -21.00 -5.27 14.68
CA SER A 1078 -20.22 -4.63 13.60
C SER A 1078 -19.18 -5.55 12.95
N SER A 1079 -18.50 -6.39 13.74
CA SER A 1079 -17.55 -7.39 13.26
C SER A 1079 -18.15 -8.49 12.36
N PHE A 1080 -19.45 -8.78 12.49
CA PHE A 1080 -20.19 -9.64 11.56
C PHE A 1080 -20.63 -8.84 10.31
N TYR A 1081 -21.19 -7.64 10.50
CA TYR A 1081 -21.64 -6.77 9.41
C TYR A 1081 -20.50 -6.38 8.45
N ASP A 1082 -19.28 -6.16 8.94
CA ASP A 1082 -18.10 -5.89 8.11
C ASP A 1082 -17.82 -7.00 7.09
N ARG A 1083 -18.26 -8.23 7.38
CA ARG A 1083 -18.07 -9.43 6.55
C ARG A 1083 -19.32 -9.77 5.70
N PHE A 1084 -20.38 -8.97 5.75
CA PHE A 1084 -21.58 -9.18 4.95
C PHE A 1084 -21.38 -8.69 3.50
N VAL A 1085 -21.83 -9.51 2.54
CA VAL A 1085 -21.73 -9.24 1.11
C VAL A 1085 -22.98 -9.71 0.39
N LEU A 1086 -23.71 -8.80 -0.27
CA LEU A 1086 -24.74 -9.17 -1.23
C LEU A 1086 -24.08 -9.77 -2.48
N LYS A 1087 -24.15 -11.11 -2.64
CA LYS A 1087 -23.70 -11.75 -3.89
C LYS A 1087 -24.70 -11.45 -5.01
N GLN A 1088 -24.19 -11.08 -6.18
CA GLN A 1088 -24.97 -10.75 -7.40
C GLN A 1088 -26.04 -11.80 -7.77
N SER A 1089 -25.83 -13.07 -7.44
CA SER A 1089 -26.80 -14.15 -7.61
C SER A 1089 -28.15 -13.91 -6.92
N HIS A 1090 -28.20 -13.12 -5.84
CA HIS A 1090 -29.43 -12.77 -5.14
C HIS A 1090 -30.23 -11.68 -5.86
N LEU A 1091 -29.56 -10.85 -6.67
CA LEU A 1091 -30.19 -9.83 -7.52
C LEU A 1091 -30.88 -10.42 -8.75
N LYS A 1092 -30.67 -11.73 -9.02
CA LYS A 1092 -31.32 -12.50 -10.09
C LYS A 1092 -32.56 -13.28 -9.58
N ARG A 1093 -33.17 -12.87 -8.47
CA ARG A 1093 -34.41 -13.46 -7.90
C ARG A 1093 -35.62 -12.55 -8.09
N SER A 1094 -35.93 -12.23 -9.34
CA SER A 1094 -37.20 -11.62 -9.78
C SER A 1094 -37.75 -12.36 -11.00
#